data_AF-R4W8T7-F1
#
_entry.id   AF-R4W8T7-F1
#
_cell.length_a   1.000
_cell.length_b   1.000
_cell.length_c   1.000
_cell.angle_alpha   90.00
_cell.angle_beta   90.00
_cell.angle_gamma   90.00
#
_symmetry.space_group_name_H-M   'P 1'
#
loop_
_entity.id
_entity.type
_entity.pdbx_description
1 polymer ?
#
loop_
_entity_poly.entity_id
_entity_poly.type
_entity_poly.pdbx_seq_one_letter_code
_entity_poly.pdbx_strand_id
1 'polypeptide(L)'
;MDLNRRSVLRKASALSALAVGASGFATAADCSSAPAWDETVLYSTGDQVQHPDGDGIDALWEAELDSRNAEPSRSSSYWNYVGDCDGSGGGSNSAPTASFTTSISNPEPGENVSFDGSGSSDSDGSISSYSWDFGDGSSGSGQSVSHSYSSSGDYTVTLTVTDDDGATDSASQTVSVSSGSSNSAPTASFTVSPSSPTMGESATFDAADSSDSDGSISSYSWDFGDGSTATGQSVTHSYSSTGDYTVTLTVTDDDGATDSNATTVTVQSSSSGGACDGVSEWQSDVAYSGGDQVTHDGSLWTAEWWTKGTEPAESENVWTLEGACDGDGGGGGGNESPTASFTSSPYAPAPDETVTFDAADSSDADGSISSYSWDFGDGSSGSGQSVTHSYGSTGDYTVTLTVTDDDGATATDSTTVSVETDSGGGSGTSTFAPYNHMTTQPGTSLVDHYNQASNDAFTLAFVLSDGNGNAAWDGAPDQLVGEFGLASEIQDYQDTGGEVIISFGGAVGTMIAQDTTDIAKIKSEYEKVMDTYGVTHLDFDIESVNQDAVDRRNQALAELQSERSDLNVSYTLRCRTTGLTSHGTYVVESARDHGVDLQYVNIMTMNYGWVEPSASTVKDSANGTHSDLQEIFSGISSDEAWSMLGVTPMIGENNSGGAHHLDDAQEVATFVQNKGIGLVSFWSIDRDNGSCSTGTVSATCSGVQQSDYEFSGIYNDVQ
;
A
#
# COMPACT_ATOMS: atom_id res chain seq x y z
N MET A 1 70.10 0.16 45.44
CA MET A 1 69.86 -0.68 46.62
C MET A 1 68.35 -0.79 46.81
N ASP A 2 67.89 -2.03 46.84
CA ASP A 2 66.62 -2.53 47.36
C ASP A 2 65.30 -1.92 46.86
N LEU A 3 64.83 -2.57 45.79
CA LEU A 3 63.42 -2.80 45.51
C LEU A 3 62.74 -3.42 46.75
N ASN A 4 61.74 -2.73 47.30
CA ASN A 4 60.83 -3.35 48.27
C ASN A 4 59.36 -3.10 47.88
N ARG A 5 58.88 -3.96 46.97
CA ARG A 5 57.67 -4.80 47.14
C ARG A 5 56.41 -4.20 47.81
N ARG A 6 56.07 -2.93 47.57
CA ARG A 6 54.75 -2.36 47.94
C ARG A 6 54.03 -1.52 46.86
N SER A 7 54.57 -1.36 45.65
CA SER A 7 53.94 -0.56 44.59
C SER A 7 53.19 -1.36 43.50
N VAL A 8 53.04 -2.69 43.63
CA VAL A 8 52.52 -3.54 42.54
C VAL A 8 51.05 -3.98 42.73
N LEU A 9 50.32 -3.50 43.75
CA LEU A 9 48.91 -3.93 44.00
C LEU A 9 47.86 -2.80 44.10
N ARG A 10 48.03 -1.68 43.37
CA ARG A 10 46.93 -0.70 43.19
C ARG A 10 46.73 -0.21 41.73
N LYS A 11 47.25 -0.92 40.73
CA LYS A 11 47.00 -0.64 39.31
C LYS A 11 46.43 -1.87 38.58
N ALA A 12 45.32 -2.36 39.10
CA ALA A 12 44.46 -3.33 38.41
C ALA A 12 43.00 -3.03 38.77
N SER A 13 42.52 -1.85 38.38
CA SER A 13 41.12 -1.44 38.22
C SER A 13 41.16 -0.09 37.51
N ALA A 14 40.33 0.09 36.49
CA ALA A 14 40.34 1.21 35.52
C ALA A 14 41.37 1.08 34.37
N LEU A 15 41.17 0.05 33.55
CA LEU A 15 41.31 0.20 32.10
C LEU A 15 39.89 0.13 31.53
N SER A 16 39.34 1.29 31.15
CA SER A 16 38.41 1.52 30.04
C SER A 16 38.02 2.99 30.04
N ALA A 17 37.84 3.53 28.82
CA ALA A 17 37.51 4.91 28.48
C ALA A 17 38.66 5.92 28.49
N LEU A 18 39.33 6.06 27.34
CA LEU A 18 39.78 7.36 26.87
C LEU A 18 39.96 7.34 25.34
N ALA A 19 39.02 7.96 24.63
CA ALA A 19 39.25 8.85 23.49
C ALA A 19 37.93 9.20 22.78
N VAL A 20 37.19 10.17 23.30
CA VAL A 20 36.35 11.09 22.49
C VAL A 20 36.61 12.49 23.06
N GLY A 21 36.82 13.47 22.18
CA GLY A 21 37.34 14.80 22.49
C GLY A 21 36.47 15.59 23.47
N ALA A 22 37.13 16.20 24.46
CA ALA A 22 36.53 17.05 25.45
C ALA A 22 36.35 18.48 24.93
N SER A 23 35.11 18.96 24.88
CA SER A 23 34.77 20.33 25.27
C SER A 23 34.28 20.25 26.72
N GLY A 24 35.20 20.37 27.67
CA GLY A 24 34.85 20.35 29.09
C GLY A 24 34.35 21.73 29.52
N PHE A 25 33.09 21.82 29.94
CA PHE A 25 32.65 22.94 30.77
C PHE A 25 33.10 22.68 32.22
N ALA A 26 33.67 23.71 32.84
CA ALA A 26 34.24 23.63 34.18
C ALA A 26 33.11 23.53 35.22
N THR A 27 33.18 22.55 36.11
CA THR A 27 32.35 22.52 37.32
C THR A 27 32.87 23.56 38.33
N ALA A 28 31.97 24.19 39.09
CA ALA A 28 32.31 25.21 40.07
C ALA A 28 33.35 24.70 41.10
N ALA A 29 34.39 25.49 41.36
CA ALA A 29 35.47 25.10 42.26
C ALA A 29 35.17 25.52 43.71
N ASP A 30 35.38 24.64 44.69
CA ASP A 30 35.26 25.01 46.11
C ASP A 30 36.46 25.86 46.54
N CYS A 31 36.29 27.18 46.48
CA CYS A 31 37.32 28.13 46.84
C CYS A 31 37.47 28.36 48.34
N SER A 32 36.61 27.77 49.19
CA SER A 32 36.53 28.12 50.62
C SER A 32 37.82 27.87 51.42
N SER A 33 38.75 27.07 50.89
CA SER A 33 40.00 26.68 51.54
C SER A 33 41.27 27.29 50.94
N ALA A 34 41.20 27.90 49.75
CA ALA A 34 42.36 28.43 49.05
C ALA A 34 42.64 29.90 49.44
N PRO A 35 43.89 30.30 49.71
CA PRO A 35 44.23 31.69 50.00
C PRO A 35 44.24 32.57 48.73
N ALA A 36 44.09 33.88 48.87
CA ALA A 36 44.29 34.83 47.77
C ALA A 36 45.77 34.80 47.29
N TRP A 37 45.99 34.97 45.99
CA TRP A 37 47.34 35.02 45.41
C TRP A 37 48.15 36.22 45.94
N ASP A 38 49.43 35.98 46.25
CA ASP A 38 50.37 36.96 46.78
C ASP A 38 51.69 36.88 46.01
N GLU A 39 52.08 37.99 45.38
CA GLU A 39 53.28 38.12 44.53
C GLU A 39 54.62 37.88 45.27
N THR A 40 54.61 37.76 46.60
CA THR A 40 55.81 37.56 47.42
C THR A 40 56.05 36.10 47.84
N VAL A 41 55.03 35.24 47.65
CA VAL A 41 55.01 33.82 48.03
C VAL A 41 55.55 32.95 46.90
N LEU A 42 56.24 31.86 47.26
CA LEU A 42 56.69 30.86 46.29
C LEU A 42 55.68 29.71 46.29
N TYR A 43 55.03 29.50 45.15
CA TYR A 43 54.05 28.44 44.92
C TYR A 43 54.73 27.27 44.22
N SER A 44 54.46 26.06 44.69
CA SER A 44 54.91 24.81 44.09
C SER A 44 53.77 24.16 43.30
N THR A 45 54.14 23.26 42.39
CA THR A 45 53.19 22.53 41.55
C THR A 45 52.10 21.84 42.40
N GLY A 46 50.84 22.14 42.12
CA GLY A 46 49.66 21.67 42.86
C GLY A 46 49.14 22.60 43.96
N ASP A 47 49.82 23.71 44.24
CA ASP A 47 49.31 24.73 45.17
C ASP A 47 48.15 25.49 44.54
N GLN A 48 47.10 25.77 45.33
CA GLN A 48 45.88 26.44 44.88
C GLN A 48 45.73 27.84 45.48
N VAL A 49 45.29 28.80 44.68
CA VAL A 49 45.06 30.21 45.08
C VAL A 49 43.82 30.80 44.43
N GLN A 50 43.24 31.81 45.07
CA GLN A 50 42.18 32.64 44.50
C GLN A 50 42.77 33.89 43.84
N HIS A 51 42.36 34.18 42.60
CA HIS A 51 42.71 35.41 41.91
C HIS A 51 41.67 35.74 40.82
N PRO A 52 41.33 37.03 40.60
CA PRO A 52 40.40 37.41 39.56
C PRO A 52 40.81 36.94 38.16
N ASP A 53 39.80 36.48 37.43
CA ASP A 53 39.79 36.23 36.00
C ASP A 53 39.77 37.58 35.22
N GLY A 54 39.98 37.54 33.90
CA GLY A 54 39.92 38.72 33.03
C GLY A 54 38.55 39.42 32.99
N ASP A 55 37.49 38.79 33.47
CA ASP A 55 36.17 39.37 33.70
C ASP A 55 35.99 40.06 35.07
N GLY A 56 36.97 39.90 35.97
CA GLY A 56 36.98 40.51 37.31
C GLY A 56 36.32 39.66 38.41
N ILE A 57 35.93 38.42 38.13
CA ILE A 57 35.38 37.46 39.10
C ILE A 57 36.53 36.64 39.72
N ASP A 58 36.51 36.45 41.04
CA ASP A 58 37.51 35.61 41.72
C ASP A 58 37.39 34.15 41.28
N ALA A 59 38.50 33.58 40.81
CA ALA A 59 38.57 32.19 40.35
C ALA A 59 39.65 31.40 41.09
N LEU A 60 39.50 30.08 41.14
CA LEU A 60 40.48 29.15 41.68
C LEU A 60 41.50 28.77 40.60
N TRP A 61 42.77 28.88 40.96
CA TRP A 61 43.90 28.55 40.10
C TRP A 61 44.80 27.54 40.80
N GLU A 62 45.32 26.57 40.04
CA GLU A 62 46.30 25.58 40.53
C GLU A 62 47.63 25.75 39.80
N ALA A 63 48.73 25.83 40.56
CA ALA A 63 50.06 26.01 39.98
C ALA A 63 50.48 24.76 39.19
N GLU A 64 50.74 24.91 37.89
CA GLU A 64 51.32 23.84 37.07
C GLU A 64 52.83 23.72 37.26
N LEU A 65 53.49 24.83 37.61
CA LEU A 65 54.94 24.93 37.72
C LEU A 65 55.31 25.84 38.88
N ASP A 66 56.44 25.52 39.53
CA ASP A 66 56.94 26.30 40.65
C ASP A 66 57.22 27.76 40.22
N SER A 67 56.57 28.74 40.88
CA SER A 67 56.69 30.15 40.53
C SER A 67 56.61 31.05 41.76
N ARG A 68 57.28 32.22 41.72
CA ARG A 68 57.33 33.17 42.85
C ARG A 68 56.52 34.45 42.62
N ASN A 69 56.24 34.79 41.36
CA ASN A 69 55.65 36.07 40.99
C ASN A 69 54.88 36.02 39.66
N ALA A 70 54.53 34.82 39.20
CA ALA A 70 53.68 34.68 38.02
C ALA A 70 52.23 34.88 38.47
N GLU A 71 51.55 35.86 37.88
CA GLU A 71 50.14 36.15 38.17
C GLU A 71 49.24 35.10 37.50
N PRO A 72 48.21 34.57 38.19
CA PRO A 72 47.26 33.64 37.60
C PRO A 72 46.45 34.31 36.49
N SER A 73 46.42 33.67 35.31
CA SER A 73 45.59 34.11 34.18
C SER A 73 45.44 32.97 33.18
N ARG A 74 44.39 33.01 32.34
CA ARG A 74 44.12 31.97 31.32
C ARG A 74 45.22 31.85 30.26
N SER A 75 46.07 32.86 30.14
CA SER A 75 47.24 32.88 29.25
C SER A 75 48.55 32.49 29.92
N SER A 76 48.55 32.27 31.24
CA SER A 76 49.76 31.92 32.00
C SER A 76 50.10 30.45 31.81
N SER A 77 51.37 30.14 31.51
CA SER A 77 51.85 28.76 31.47
C SER A 77 52.24 28.21 32.86
N TYR A 78 52.01 28.99 33.93
CA TYR A 78 52.35 28.62 35.31
C TYR A 78 51.12 28.21 36.12
N TRP A 79 49.91 28.53 35.62
CA TRP A 79 48.66 28.38 36.36
C TRP A 79 47.59 27.76 35.47
N ASN A 80 46.94 26.72 35.98
CA ASN A 80 45.72 26.18 35.40
C ASN A 80 44.50 26.80 36.04
N TYR A 81 43.54 27.16 35.18
CA TYR A 81 42.21 27.57 35.61
C TYR A 81 41.45 26.34 36.13
N VAL A 82 40.95 26.40 37.37
CA VAL A 82 40.18 25.32 37.98
C VAL A 82 38.68 25.61 37.92
N GLY A 83 38.24 26.84 38.21
CA GLY A 83 36.83 27.24 38.16
C GLY A 83 36.53 28.52 38.95
N ASP A 84 35.38 29.16 38.72
CA ASP A 84 34.98 30.40 39.39
C ASP A 84 34.54 30.18 40.85
N CYS A 85 34.82 31.16 41.72
CA CYS A 85 34.62 31.06 43.17
C CYS A 85 33.27 31.59 43.68
N ASP A 86 32.40 32.10 42.82
CA ASP A 86 31.17 32.77 43.25
C ASP A 86 29.98 31.82 43.47
N GLY A 87 30.16 30.52 43.26
CA GLY A 87 29.10 29.52 43.43
C GLY A 87 27.89 29.77 42.54
N SER A 88 28.02 30.59 41.49
CA SER A 88 26.95 30.96 40.57
C SER A 88 27.14 30.29 39.20
N GLY A 89 27.27 28.97 39.21
CA GLY A 89 26.86 28.13 38.07
C GLY A 89 25.33 28.13 37.90
N GLY A 90 24.73 29.33 37.88
CA GLY A 90 23.33 29.57 37.62
C GLY A 90 23.16 30.14 36.23
N GLY A 91 23.43 29.32 35.21
CA GLY A 91 22.45 29.29 34.12
C GLY A 91 21.13 28.88 34.76
N SER A 92 20.04 29.57 34.49
CA SER A 92 18.73 29.02 34.86
C SER A 92 18.61 27.68 34.15
N ASN A 93 18.67 26.56 34.88
CA ASN A 93 18.40 25.24 34.29
C ASN A 93 17.05 25.32 33.58
N SER A 94 17.08 25.17 32.27
CA SER A 94 15.89 25.09 31.44
C SER A 94 15.48 23.62 31.40
N ALA A 95 14.28 23.32 31.90
CA ALA A 95 13.82 21.94 31.94
C ALA A 95 13.93 21.30 30.54
N PRO A 96 14.25 19.98 30.46
CA PRO A 96 14.34 19.28 29.19
C PRO A 96 13.00 19.31 28.46
N THR A 97 12.97 18.94 27.19
CA THR A 97 11.73 18.71 26.43
C THR A 97 11.57 17.21 26.20
N ALA A 98 10.52 16.64 26.76
CA ALA A 98 10.16 15.24 26.58
C ALA A 98 9.48 15.02 25.23
N SER A 99 9.88 13.96 24.51
CA SER A 99 9.22 13.51 23.28
C SER A 99 9.47 12.03 23.08
N PHE A 100 8.45 11.31 22.61
CA PHE A 100 8.58 9.91 22.25
C PHE A 100 7.67 9.50 21.11
N THR A 101 7.99 8.35 20.53
CA THR A 101 7.18 7.65 19.53
C THR A 101 6.85 6.24 19.99
N THR A 102 5.79 5.66 19.41
CA THR A 102 5.36 4.27 19.63
C THR A 102 5.38 3.51 18.32
N SER A 103 5.84 2.25 18.33
CA SER A 103 5.87 1.43 17.11
C SER A 103 4.49 1.05 16.57
N ILE A 104 3.49 0.97 17.46
CA ILE A 104 2.11 0.57 17.16
C ILE A 104 1.19 1.43 18.02
N SER A 105 0.21 2.11 17.42
CA SER A 105 -0.72 3.00 18.11
C SER A 105 -2.00 2.29 18.62
N ASN A 106 -2.35 1.14 18.01
CA ASN A 106 -3.53 0.35 18.39
C ASN A 106 -3.23 -1.16 18.52
N PRO A 107 -2.42 -1.57 19.51
CA PRO A 107 -2.01 -2.96 19.70
C PRO A 107 -3.13 -3.85 20.26
N GLU A 108 -3.04 -5.16 20.02
CA GLU A 108 -3.93 -6.13 20.65
C GLU A 108 -3.50 -6.48 22.09
N PRO A 109 -4.42 -7.02 22.94
CA PRO A 109 -4.04 -7.51 24.26
C PRO A 109 -2.95 -8.59 24.19
N GLY A 110 -1.79 -8.30 24.78
CA GLY A 110 -0.61 -9.17 24.81
C GLY A 110 0.44 -8.85 23.75
N GLU A 111 0.17 -7.93 22.83
CA GLU A 111 1.13 -7.50 21.81
C GLU A 111 2.20 -6.57 22.40
N ASN A 112 3.43 -6.73 21.94
CA ASN A 112 4.58 -5.99 22.45
C ASN A 112 4.73 -4.66 21.68
N VAL A 113 4.44 -3.54 22.34
CA VAL A 113 4.64 -2.19 21.82
C VAL A 113 6.03 -1.70 22.19
N SER A 114 6.79 -1.18 21.22
CA SER A 114 8.05 -0.49 21.49
C SER A 114 7.80 1.02 21.62
N PHE A 115 8.43 1.62 22.62
CA PHE A 115 8.40 3.05 22.92
C PHE A 115 9.82 3.59 22.79
N ASP A 116 9.98 4.68 22.04
CA ASP A 116 11.29 5.31 21.82
C ASP A 116 11.26 6.79 22.20
N GLY A 117 11.96 7.13 23.28
CA GLY A 117 12.13 8.49 23.79
C GLY A 117 13.34 9.22 23.20
N SER A 118 14.00 8.68 22.18
CA SER A 118 15.20 9.27 21.57
C SER A 118 15.02 10.68 21.01
N GLY A 119 13.77 11.10 20.77
CA GLY A 119 13.42 12.46 20.35
C GLY A 119 13.43 13.51 21.46
N SER A 120 13.64 13.12 22.73
CA SER A 120 13.74 14.08 23.85
C SER A 120 15.05 14.87 23.79
N SER A 121 15.03 16.14 24.22
CA SER A 121 16.20 17.02 24.16
C SER A 121 16.33 17.92 25.39
N ASP A 122 17.53 18.46 25.59
CA ASP A 122 17.83 19.45 26.62
C ASP A 122 18.69 20.54 25.97
N SER A 123 18.33 21.80 26.19
CA SER A 123 18.89 22.96 25.48
C SER A 123 20.17 23.50 26.11
N ASP A 124 20.35 23.28 27.41
CA ASP A 124 21.46 23.77 28.22
C ASP A 124 22.20 22.65 28.97
N GLY A 125 21.70 21.42 28.90
CA GLY A 125 22.33 20.24 29.50
C GLY A 125 22.19 18.95 28.67
N SER A 126 22.10 17.83 29.38
CA SER A 126 21.91 16.49 28.81
C SER A 126 20.90 15.68 29.62
N ILE A 127 20.13 14.83 28.95
CA ILE A 127 19.17 13.96 29.64
C ILE A 127 19.90 12.88 30.44
N SER A 128 19.72 12.91 31.76
CA SER A 128 20.31 11.98 32.71
C SER A 128 19.49 10.69 32.89
N SER A 129 18.17 10.74 32.71
CA SER A 129 17.31 9.55 32.82
C SER A 129 15.97 9.63 32.09
N TYR A 130 15.42 8.46 31.74
CA TYR A 130 14.12 8.24 31.12
C TYR A 130 13.30 7.29 32.00
N SER A 131 12.10 7.69 32.38
CA SER A 131 11.16 6.92 33.18
C SER A 131 9.81 6.84 32.48
N TRP A 132 9.23 5.65 32.42
CA TRP A 132 7.96 5.39 31.73
C TRP A 132 6.88 4.95 32.71
N ASP A 133 5.69 5.50 32.57
CA ASP A 133 4.44 5.00 33.14
C ASP A 133 3.54 4.57 31.98
N PHE A 134 3.15 3.30 31.92
CA PHE A 134 2.35 2.77 30.82
C PHE A 134 0.84 2.96 31.03
N GLY A 135 0.39 3.55 32.14
CA GLY A 135 -1.03 3.81 32.39
C GLY A 135 -1.85 2.59 32.83
N ASP A 136 -1.26 1.40 32.86
CA ASP A 136 -1.86 0.15 33.38
C ASP A 136 -1.37 -0.20 34.80
N GLY A 137 -0.56 0.68 35.40
CA GLY A 137 0.07 0.49 36.71
C GLY A 137 1.47 -0.15 36.65
N SER A 138 1.99 -0.44 35.46
CA SER A 138 3.38 -0.85 35.24
C SER A 138 4.28 0.33 34.84
N SER A 139 5.60 0.15 34.97
CA SER A 139 6.59 1.20 34.71
C SER A 139 7.84 0.65 34.03
N GLY A 140 8.51 1.49 33.24
CA GLY A 140 9.76 1.17 32.54
C GLY A 140 10.88 2.20 32.76
N SER A 141 12.10 1.88 32.34
CA SER A 141 13.23 2.82 32.34
C SER A 141 14.18 2.56 31.17
N GLY A 142 14.88 3.63 30.75
CA GLY A 142 15.76 3.61 29.58
C GLY A 142 15.16 4.37 28.39
N GLN A 143 16.03 4.79 27.46
CA GLN A 143 15.65 5.63 26.32
C GLN A 143 14.64 4.94 25.39
N SER A 144 14.76 3.63 25.20
CA SER A 144 13.79 2.81 24.47
C SER A 144 13.38 1.62 25.33
N VAL A 145 12.09 1.31 25.36
CA VAL A 145 11.49 0.25 26.19
C VAL A 145 10.37 -0.44 25.43
N SER A 146 10.05 -1.68 25.77
CA SER A 146 8.90 -2.40 25.22
C SER A 146 7.94 -2.83 26.33
N HIS A 147 6.64 -2.74 26.07
CA HIS A 147 5.58 -3.12 27.01
C HIS A 147 4.40 -3.75 26.29
N SER A 148 3.64 -4.61 26.97
CA SER A 148 2.43 -5.24 26.45
C SER A 148 1.27 -5.14 27.44
N TYR A 149 0.08 -4.88 26.91
CA TYR A 149 -1.12 -4.67 27.72
C TYR A 149 -1.97 -5.95 27.77
N SER A 150 -2.30 -6.42 28.97
CA SER A 150 -3.02 -7.70 29.12
C SER A 150 -4.54 -7.62 28.86
N SER A 151 -5.10 -6.45 28.63
CA SER A 151 -6.54 -6.23 28.44
C SER A 151 -6.76 -5.04 27.52
N SER A 152 -7.94 -5.00 26.89
CA SER A 152 -8.35 -3.83 26.12
C SER A 152 -8.66 -2.64 27.03
N GLY A 153 -8.42 -1.44 26.50
CA GLY A 153 -8.60 -0.16 27.17
C GLY A 153 -7.70 0.91 26.60
N ASP A 154 -7.99 2.16 26.92
CA ASP A 154 -7.13 3.29 26.61
C ASP A 154 -6.12 3.48 27.76
N TYR A 155 -4.84 3.42 27.42
CA TYR A 155 -3.73 3.53 28.35
C TYR A 155 -2.93 4.79 28.05
N THR A 156 -2.97 5.77 28.95
CA THR A 156 -2.15 6.98 28.82
C THR A 156 -0.71 6.66 29.22
N VAL A 157 0.15 6.50 28.23
CA VAL A 157 1.59 6.31 28.41
C VAL A 157 2.23 7.67 28.65
N THR A 158 3.05 7.78 29.68
CA THR A 158 3.79 8.99 30.03
C THR A 158 5.28 8.70 30.11
N LEU A 159 6.06 9.40 29.29
CA LEU A 159 7.51 9.48 29.43
C LEU A 159 7.84 10.70 30.30
N THR A 160 8.63 10.49 31.35
CA THR A 160 9.28 11.56 32.13
C THR A 160 10.79 11.49 31.89
N VAL A 161 11.38 12.60 31.44
CA VAL A 161 12.83 12.76 31.30
C VAL A 161 13.35 13.68 32.39
N THR A 162 14.56 13.41 32.90
CA THR A 162 15.26 14.25 33.86
C THR A 162 16.60 14.68 33.25
N ASP A 163 16.94 15.96 33.33
CA ASP A 163 18.25 16.48 32.91
C ASP A 163 19.35 16.19 33.96
N ASP A 164 20.58 16.61 33.68
CA ASP A 164 21.75 16.43 34.53
C ASP A 164 21.81 17.41 35.73
N ASP A 165 20.98 18.46 35.73
CA ASP A 165 20.80 19.41 36.82
C ASP A 165 19.56 19.12 37.69
N GLY A 166 18.83 18.05 37.37
CA GLY A 166 17.70 17.51 38.11
C GLY A 166 16.32 18.09 37.79
N ALA A 167 16.15 18.93 36.75
CA ALA A 167 14.82 19.31 36.28
C ALA A 167 14.22 18.24 35.35
N THR A 168 12.90 18.28 35.20
CA THR A 168 12.13 17.22 34.55
C THR A 168 11.06 17.79 33.65
N ASP A 169 10.78 17.08 32.57
CA ASP A 169 9.62 17.30 31.72
C ASP A 169 8.93 15.98 31.36
N SER A 170 7.70 16.02 30.87
CA SER A 170 6.95 14.82 30.52
C SER A 170 6.10 14.98 29.27
N ALA A 171 6.08 13.93 28.46
CA ALA A 171 5.21 13.78 27.31
C ALA A 171 4.25 12.61 27.56
N SER A 172 3.01 12.75 27.12
CA SER A 172 2.00 11.68 27.25
C SER A 172 1.33 11.42 25.91
N GLN A 173 1.08 10.14 25.62
CA GLN A 173 0.32 9.68 24.46
C GLN A 173 -0.62 8.56 24.92
N THR A 174 -1.85 8.55 24.40
CA THR A 174 -2.78 7.44 24.67
C THR A 174 -2.53 6.31 23.68
N VAL A 175 -2.30 5.11 24.22
CA VAL A 175 -2.28 3.85 23.46
C VAL A 175 -3.62 3.17 23.68
N SER A 176 -4.40 3.03 22.61
CA SER A 176 -5.70 2.34 22.64
C SER A 176 -5.47 0.87 22.36
N VAL A 177 -5.65 0.01 23.37
CA VAL A 177 -5.56 -1.43 23.21
C VAL A 177 -6.97 -1.93 22.97
N SER A 178 -7.28 -2.42 21.78
CA SER A 178 -8.59 -3.00 21.48
C SER A 178 -8.44 -4.46 21.09
N SER A 179 -9.33 -5.30 21.59
CA SER A 179 -9.54 -6.62 20.99
C SER A 179 -10.41 -6.39 19.77
N GLY A 180 -9.83 -6.53 18.58
CA GLY A 180 -10.52 -6.34 17.33
C GLY A 180 -9.94 -5.20 16.50
N SER A 181 -9.09 -5.57 15.53
CA SER A 181 -9.43 -5.25 14.15
C SER A 181 -10.83 -5.80 13.86
N SER A 182 -11.65 -5.03 13.16
CA SER A 182 -12.92 -5.50 12.62
C SER A 182 -12.63 -6.62 11.61
N ASN A 183 -12.63 -7.86 12.07
CA ASN A 183 -12.53 -9.03 11.19
C ASN A 183 -13.71 -9.03 10.23
N SER A 184 -13.43 -8.91 8.93
CA SER A 184 -14.39 -9.04 7.86
C SER A 184 -14.51 -10.53 7.56
N ALA A 185 -15.73 -11.07 7.64
CA ALA A 185 -15.93 -12.49 7.34
C ALA A 185 -15.36 -12.83 5.94
N PRO A 186 -14.77 -14.02 5.76
CA PRO A 186 -14.21 -14.42 4.47
C PRO A 186 -15.32 -14.45 3.42
N THR A 187 -14.98 -14.47 2.15
CA THR A 187 -15.95 -14.78 1.08
C THR A 187 -15.81 -16.24 0.68
N ALA A 188 -16.86 -17.03 0.88
CA ALA A 188 -16.90 -18.42 0.45
C ALA A 188 -17.22 -18.50 -1.06
N SER A 189 -16.33 -19.13 -1.83
CA SER A 189 -16.55 -19.41 -3.25
C SER A 189 -16.01 -20.78 -3.61
N PHE A 190 -16.73 -21.49 -4.47
CA PHE A 190 -16.24 -22.75 -4.99
C PHE A 190 -16.78 -23.10 -6.37
N THR A 191 -16.03 -23.97 -7.04
CA THR A 191 -16.42 -24.62 -8.29
C THR A 191 -16.65 -26.12 -8.08
N VAL A 192 -17.43 -26.72 -8.97
CA VAL A 192 -17.68 -28.17 -8.99
C VAL A 192 -17.43 -28.71 -10.40
N SER A 193 -16.64 -29.78 -10.49
CA SER A 193 -16.29 -30.42 -11.75
C SER A 193 -16.41 -31.96 -11.66
N PRO A 194 -17.18 -32.61 -12.55
CA PRO A 194 -18.06 -31.99 -13.54
C PRO A 194 -19.24 -31.27 -12.88
N SER A 195 -19.79 -30.25 -13.54
CA SER A 195 -20.92 -29.46 -13.01
C SER A 195 -22.25 -30.22 -12.96
N SER A 196 -22.32 -31.40 -13.57
CA SER A 196 -23.47 -32.31 -13.53
C SER A 196 -22.97 -33.76 -13.54
N PRO A 197 -22.43 -34.26 -12.40
CA PRO A 197 -21.92 -35.62 -12.32
C PRO A 197 -23.03 -36.63 -12.52
N THR A 198 -22.68 -37.78 -13.07
CA THR A 198 -23.60 -38.91 -13.14
C THR A 198 -23.62 -39.70 -11.83
N MET A 199 -24.65 -40.50 -11.59
CA MET A 199 -24.75 -41.32 -10.38
C MET A 199 -23.51 -42.21 -10.23
N GLY A 200 -22.80 -42.08 -9.10
CA GLY A 200 -21.56 -42.79 -8.80
C GLY A 200 -20.29 -42.17 -9.38
N GLU A 201 -20.39 -41.10 -10.18
CA GLU A 201 -19.24 -40.32 -10.65
C GLU A 201 -18.71 -39.44 -9.52
N SER A 202 -17.39 -39.37 -9.39
CA SER A 202 -16.73 -38.50 -8.43
C SER A 202 -16.68 -37.08 -8.98
N ALA A 203 -17.31 -36.14 -8.28
CA ALA A 203 -17.17 -34.72 -8.54
C ALA A 203 -16.15 -34.10 -7.57
N THR A 204 -15.28 -33.24 -8.10
CA THR A 204 -14.36 -32.41 -7.32
C THR A 204 -15.03 -31.09 -7.00
N PHE A 205 -14.93 -30.69 -5.74
CA PHE A 205 -15.39 -29.42 -5.20
C PHE A 205 -14.17 -28.64 -4.74
N ASP A 206 -13.94 -27.48 -5.35
CA ASP A 206 -12.74 -26.70 -5.12
C ASP A 206 -13.07 -25.28 -4.66
N ALA A 207 -12.65 -24.96 -3.44
CA ALA A 207 -12.84 -23.67 -2.80
C ALA A 207 -11.65 -22.70 -2.99
N ALA A 208 -10.76 -22.93 -3.97
CA ALA A 208 -9.60 -22.09 -4.22
C ALA A 208 -9.92 -20.59 -4.39
N ASP A 209 -11.10 -20.27 -4.91
CA ASP A 209 -11.57 -18.89 -5.10
C ASP A 209 -12.16 -18.24 -3.83
N SER A 210 -12.22 -18.98 -2.72
CA SER A 210 -12.56 -18.37 -1.43
C SER A 210 -11.44 -17.43 -1.00
N SER A 211 -11.80 -16.29 -0.45
CA SER A 211 -10.83 -15.26 -0.07
C SER A 211 -11.17 -14.65 1.28
N ASP A 212 -10.18 -14.03 1.90
CA ASP A 212 -10.34 -13.23 3.09
C ASP A 212 -9.64 -11.89 2.83
N SER A 213 -10.33 -10.78 3.08
CA SER A 213 -9.90 -9.44 2.68
C SER A 213 -8.92 -8.80 3.65
N ASP A 214 -8.94 -9.24 4.91
CA ASP A 214 -8.17 -8.70 6.02
C ASP A 214 -7.40 -9.77 6.79
N GLY A 215 -7.57 -11.05 6.44
CA GLY A 215 -6.85 -12.16 7.04
C GLY A 215 -6.52 -13.29 6.08
N SER A 216 -6.55 -14.51 6.61
CA SER A 216 -6.33 -15.74 5.87
C SER A 216 -7.35 -16.81 6.24
N ILE A 217 -7.78 -17.62 5.27
CA ILE A 217 -8.72 -18.70 5.54
C ILE A 217 -8.06 -19.79 6.40
N SER A 218 -8.61 -20.02 7.59
CA SER A 218 -8.14 -21.03 8.54
C SER A 218 -8.73 -22.42 8.28
N SER A 219 -9.98 -22.50 7.78
CA SER A 219 -10.60 -23.80 7.48
C SER A 219 -11.74 -23.77 6.46
N TYR A 220 -11.98 -24.93 5.83
CA TYR A 220 -13.03 -25.19 4.86
C TYR A 220 -13.85 -26.41 5.31
N SER A 221 -15.18 -26.28 5.34
CA SER A 221 -16.11 -27.36 5.65
C SER A 221 -17.19 -27.48 4.59
N TRP A 222 -17.50 -28.72 4.21
CA TRP A 222 -18.47 -29.04 3.16
C TRP A 222 -19.63 -29.87 3.70
N ASP A 223 -20.84 -29.54 3.27
CA ASP A 223 -22.04 -30.38 3.37
C ASP A 223 -22.57 -30.63 1.96
N PHE A 224 -22.59 -31.90 1.51
CA PHE A 224 -22.97 -32.25 0.14
C PHE A 224 -24.49 -32.38 -0.06
N GLY A 225 -25.32 -32.15 0.97
CA GLY A 225 -26.78 -32.19 0.87
C GLY A 225 -27.39 -33.59 0.79
N ASP A 226 -26.56 -34.65 0.80
CA ASP A 226 -26.98 -36.07 0.91
C ASP A 226 -26.76 -36.66 2.31
N GLY A 227 -26.31 -35.83 3.26
CA GLY A 227 -25.98 -36.19 4.63
C GLY A 227 -24.50 -36.53 4.86
N SER A 228 -23.65 -36.43 3.84
CA SER A 228 -22.19 -36.53 3.96
C SER A 228 -21.51 -35.15 4.06
N THR A 229 -20.34 -35.12 4.71
CA THR A 229 -19.55 -33.89 4.96
C THR A 229 -18.07 -34.14 4.72
N ALA A 230 -17.33 -33.09 4.34
CA ALA A 230 -15.87 -33.13 4.21
C ALA A 230 -15.20 -31.84 4.72
N THR A 231 -13.88 -31.85 4.86
CA THR A 231 -13.07 -30.67 5.22
C THR A 231 -11.82 -30.61 4.35
N GLY A 232 -11.40 -29.39 4.00
CA GLY A 232 -10.26 -29.14 3.11
C GLY A 232 -10.66 -28.25 1.93
N GLN A 233 -9.70 -27.51 1.37
CA GLN A 233 -9.95 -26.54 0.29
C GLN A 233 -10.47 -27.23 -0.98
N SER A 234 -9.90 -28.37 -1.34
CA SER A 234 -10.35 -29.19 -2.47
C SER A 234 -10.69 -30.59 -1.98
N VAL A 235 -11.90 -31.06 -2.28
CA VAL A 235 -12.45 -32.35 -1.84
C VAL A 235 -13.19 -33.03 -2.99
N THR A 236 -13.26 -34.36 -2.96
CA THR A 236 -14.06 -35.14 -3.92
C THR A 236 -15.24 -35.81 -3.23
N HIS A 237 -16.38 -35.87 -3.92
CA HIS A 237 -17.57 -36.57 -3.45
C HIS A 237 -18.34 -37.22 -4.60
N SER A 238 -19.02 -38.33 -4.33
CA SER A 238 -19.84 -39.05 -5.32
C SER A 238 -21.22 -39.34 -4.76
N TYR A 239 -22.25 -39.15 -5.60
CA TYR A 239 -23.64 -39.31 -5.19
C TYR A 239 -24.16 -40.69 -5.58
N SER A 240 -24.74 -41.39 -4.60
CA SER A 240 -25.25 -42.76 -4.77
C SER A 240 -26.63 -42.85 -5.42
N SER A 241 -27.26 -41.71 -5.69
CA SER A 241 -28.59 -41.62 -6.33
C SER A 241 -28.66 -40.38 -7.21
N THR A 242 -29.54 -40.40 -8.21
CA THR A 242 -29.82 -39.22 -9.02
C THR A 242 -30.70 -38.24 -8.25
N GLY A 243 -30.57 -36.95 -8.58
CA GLY A 243 -31.32 -35.88 -7.93
C GLY A 243 -30.54 -34.58 -7.84
N ASP A 244 -31.18 -33.56 -7.30
CA ASP A 244 -30.56 -32.26 -7.05
C ASP A 244 -30.09 -32.21 -5.59
N TYR A 245 -28.80 -31.94 -5.40
CA TYR A 245 -28.15 -31.86 -4.09
C TYR A 245 -27.62 -30.46 -3.85
N THR A 246 -28.05 -29.80 -2.78
CA THR A 246 -27.53 -28.48 -2.41
C THR A 246 -26.24 -28.66 -1.63
N VAL A 247 -25.11 -28.36 -2.26
CA VAL A 247 -23.79 -28.41 -1.65
C VAL A 247 -23.50 -27.07 -1.02
N THR A 248 -23.13 -27.07 0.26
CA THR A 248 -22.78 -25.88 1.03
C THR A 248 -21.33 -25.94 1.44
N LEU A 249 -20.55 -24.94 1.04
CA LEU A 249 -19.23 -24.64 1.59
C LEU A 249 -19.40 -23.64 2.73
N THR A 250 -18.76 -23.90 3.87
CA THR A 250 -18.53 -22.92 4.94
C THR A 250 -17.03 -22.70 5.08
N VAL A 251 -16.62 -21.44 5.01
CA VAL A 251 -15.24 -21.00 5.18
C VAL A 251 -15.12 -20.27 6.51
N THR A 252 -14.01 -20.47 7.22
CA THR A 252 -13.67 -19.76 8.46
C THR A 252 -12.32 -19.09 8.31
N ASP A 253 -12.21 -17.82 8.65
CA ASP A 253 -10.94 -17.07 8.66
C ASP A 253 -10.10 -17.38 9.91
N ASP A 254 -8.90 -16.81 9.97
CA ASP A 254 -7.93 -16.94 11.07
C ASP A 254 -8.33 -16.19 12.35
N ASP A 255 -9.29 -15.27 12.25
CA ASP A 255 -9.90 -14.53 13.35
C ASP A 255 -11.25 -15.13 13.83
N GLY A 256 -11.66 -16.25 13.22
CA GLY A 256 -12.82 -17.07 13.58
C GLY A 256 -14.18 -16.64 13.02
N ALA A 257 -14.28 -15.64 12.13
CA ALA A 257 -15.53 -15.36 11.43
C ALA A 257 -15.72 -16.31 10.23
N THR A 258 -16.97 -16.40 9.75
CA THR A 258 -17.37 -17.42 8.79
C THR A 258 -18.31 -16.88 7.74
N ASP A 259 -18.17 -17.38 6.51
CA ASP A 259 -19.14 -17.21 5.45
C ASP A 259 -19.48 -18.55 4.80
N SER A 260 -20.58 -18.61 4.04
CA SER A 260 -21.00 -19.83 3.37
C SER A 260 -21.63 -19.57 2.02
N ASN A 261 -21.30 -20.43 1.07
CA ASN A 261 -21.85 -20.42 -0.28
C ASN A 261 -22.49 -21.78 -0.59
N ALA A 262 -23.63 -21.76 -1.27
CA ALA A 262 -24.40 -22.96 -1.58
C ALA A 262 -24.78 -23.04 -3.06
N THR A 263 -24.44 -24.16 -3.70
CA THR A 263 -24.72 -24.43 -5.11
C THR A 263 -25.45 -25.76 -5.26
N THR A 264 -26.47 -25.81 -6.11
CA THR A 264 -27.19 -27.05 -6.43
C THR A 264 -26.46 -27.83 -7.51
N VAL A 265 -26.09 -29.08 -7.20
CA VAL A 265 -25.50 -30.06 -8.11
C VAL A 265 -26.58 -31.04 -8.56
N THR A 266 -26.86 -31.09 -9.85
CA THR A 266 -27.80 -32.05 -10.45
C THR A 266 -27.07 -33.32 -10.86
N VAL A 267 -27.37 -34.42 -10.17
CA VAL A 267 -26.81 -35.75 -10.45
C VAL A 267 -27.68 -36.49 -11.45
N GLN A 268 -27.12 -36.77 -12.61
CA GLN A 268 -27.84 -37.35 -13.74
C GLN A 268 -27.68 -38.87 -13.82
N SER A 269 -28.61 -39.55 -14.51
CA SER A 269 -28.40 -40.95 -14.86
C SER A 269 -27.30 -41.04 -15.91
N SER A 270 -26.32 -41.91 -15.71
CA SER A 270 -25.27 -42.16 -16.69
C SER A 270 -25.89 -42.68 -18.00
N SER A 271 -25.57 -42.02 -19.11
CA SER A 271 -25.92 -42.47 -20.46
C SER A 271 -24.69 -42.40 -21.36
N SER A 272 -24.18 -43.53 -21.85
CA SER A 272 -23.14 -43.57 -22.88
C SER A 272 -23.39 -44.75 -23.84
N GLY A 273 -22.77 -44.72 -25.03
CA GLY A 273 -22.89 -45.72 -26.09
C GLY A 273 -21.54 -45.91 -26.77
N GLY A 274 -21.09 -47.17 -26.97
CA GLY A 274 -19.81 -47.46 -27.64
C GLY A 274 -19.02 -48.75 -27.32
N ALA A 275 -19.61 -49.94 -27.09
CA ALA A 275 -18.83 -51.19 -26.86
C ALA A 275 -19.13 -52.43 -27.73
N CYS A 276 -19.92 -52.34 -28.81
CA CYS A 276 -20.40 -53.55 -29.51
C CYS A 276 -20.09 -53.66 -31.01
N ASP A 277 -19.13 -52.90 -31.52
CA ASP A 277 -18.76 -52.99 -32.93
C ASP A 277 -18.03 -54.31 -33.24
N GLY A 278 -18.67 -55.15 -34.07
CA GLY A 278 -18.10 -56.41 -34.60
C GLY A 278 -18.51 -57.68 -33.85
N VAL A 279 -19.23 -57.57 -32.72
CA VAL A 279 -19.72 -58.73 -31.95
C VAL A 279 -21.13 -59.11 -32.43
N SER A 280 -21.35 -60.41 -32.65
CA SER A 280 -22.62 -60.91 -33.19
C SER A 280 -23.68 -61.10 -32.10
N GLU A 281 -24.94 -60.87 -32.43
CA GLU A 281 -26.07 -61.13 -31.53
C GLU A 281 -26.18 -62.62 -31.18
N TRP A 282 -26.49 -62.94 -29.92
CA TRP A 282 -26.62 -64.32 -29.44
C TRP A 282 -27.70 -65.07 -30.20
N GLN A 283 -27.44 -66.34 -30.51
CA GLN A 283 -28.37 -67.23 -31.21
C GLN A 283 -28.50 -68.56 -30.48
N SER A 284 -29.75 -68.97 -30.20
CA SER A 284 -30.06 -70.20 -29.45
C SER A 284 -29.51 -71.49 -30.08
N ASP A 285 -29.32 -71.51 -31.41
CA ASP A 285 -28.91 -72.72 -32.14
C ASP A 285 -27.40 -72.83 -32.40
N VAL A 286 -26.62 -71.84 -31.95
CA VAL A 286 -25.16 -71.80 -32.06
C VAL A 286 -24.51 -72.33 -30.77
N ALA A 287 -23.41 -73.06 -30.92
CA ALA A 287 -22.62 -73.51 -29.77
C ALA A 287 -21.46 -72.54 -29.54
N TYR A 288 -21.33 -72.05 -28.32
CA TYR A 288 -20.28 -71.12 -27.87
C TYR A 288 -19.33 -71.86 -26.93
N SER A 289 -18.04 -71.60 -27.03
CA SER A 289 -16.99 -72.12 -26.16
C SER A 289 -16.58 -71.06 -25.13
N GLY A 290 -15.90 -71.46 -24.05
CA GLY A 290 -15.42 -70.51 -23.04
C GLY A 290 -14.53 -69.43 -23.66
N GLY A 291 -14.88 -68.17 -23.43
CA GLY A 291 -14.25 -66.97 -24.01
C GLY A 291 -14.95 -66.39 -25.25
N ASP A 292 -15.96 -67.05 -25.82
CA ASP A 292 -16.72 -66.50 -26.95
C ASP A 292 -17.64 -65.36 -26.49
N GLN A 293 -17.71 -64.28 -27.28
CA GLN A 293 -18.47 -63.07 -26.97
C GLN A 293 -19.68 -62.88 -27.90
N VAL A 294 -20.80 -62.42 -27.33
CA VAL A 294 -22.06 -62.14 -28.03
C VAL A 294 -22.73 -60.89 -27.49
N THR A 295 -23.57 -60.25 -28.31
CA THR A 295 -24.49 -59.20 -27.85
C THR A 295 -25.87 -59.79 -27.56
N HIS A 296 -26.50 -59.37 -26.46
CA HIS A 296 -27.86 -59.77 -26.11
C HIS A 296 -28.48 -58.72 -25.20
N ASP A 297 -29.69 -58.26 -25.53
CA ASP A 297 -30.44 -57.21 -24.81
C ASP A 297 -29.64 -55.92 -24.55
N GLY A 298 -28.81 -55.51 -25.53
CA GLY A 298 -28.03 -54.27 -25.46
C GLY A 298 -26.74 -54.35 -24.64
N SER A 299 -26.36 -55.57 -24.21
CA SER A 299 -25.18 -55.83 -23.40
C SER A 299 -24.24 -56.85 -24.04
N LEU A 300 -22.96 -56.78 -23.66
CA LEU A 300 -21.91 -57.71 -24.08
C LEU A 300 -21.78 -58.84 -23.05
N TRP A 301 -21.79 -60.08 -23.53
CA TRP A 301 -21.70 -61.28 -22.70
C TRP A 301 -20.57 -62.20 -23.18
N THR A 302 -19.81 -62.75 -22.24
CA THR A 302 -18.75 -63.75 -22.49
C THR A 302 -19.19 -65.11 -21.94
N ALA A 303 -19.06 -66.19 -22.73
CA ALA A 303 -19.32 -67.54 -22.23
C ALA A 303 -18.20 -68.01 -21.29
N GLU A 304 -18.51 -68.50 -20.09
CA GLU A 304 -17.53 -69.02 -19.14
C GLU A 304 -17.00 -70.41 -19.55
N TRP A 305 -17.84 -71.20 -20.21
CA TRP A 305 -17.54 -72.55 -20.68
C TRP A 305 -18.54 -72.95 -21.80
N TRP A 306 -18.37 -74.14 -22.37
CA TRP A 306 -19.14 -74.57 -23.55
C TRP A 306 -20.66 -74.56 -23.31
N THR A 307 -21.41 -73.81 -24.13
CA THR A 307 -22.87 -73.69 -24.02
C THR A 307 -23.57 -73.69 -25.38
N LYS A 308 -24.82 -74.15 -25.42
CA LYS A 308 -25.69 -74.10 -26.60
C LYS A 308 -27.16 -74.02 -26.15
N GLY A 309 -27.87 -72.98 -26.60
CA GLY A 309 -29.30 -72.80 -26.32
C GLY A 309 -29.64 -72.18 -24.97
N THR A 310 -28.65 -71.86 -24.14
CA THR A 310 -28.85 -71.12 -22.87
C THR A 310 -28.68 -69.62 -23.12
N GLU A 311 -29.72 -68.84 -22.82
CA GLU A 311 -29.80 -67.40 -23.09
C GLU A 311 -28.96 -66.57 -22.09
N PRO A 312 -28.25 -65.50 -22.53
CA PRO A 312 -27.50 -64.60 -21.65
C PRO A 312 -28.40 -63.72 -20.76
N ALA A 313 -28.99 -64.30 -19.70
CA ALA A 313 -29.66 -63.61 -18.58
C ALA A 313 -30.22 -64.63 -17.57
N GLU A 314 -30.54 -65.85 -18.03
CA GLU A 314 -31.22 -66.84 -17.19
C GLU A 314 -30.29 -67.67 -16.30
N SER A 315 -28.95 -67.54 -16.46
CA SER A 315 -27.99 -68.37 -15.73
C SER A 315 -26.68 -67.65 -15.45
N GLU A 316 -26.56 -67.05 -14.25
CA GLU A 316 -25.38 -66.31 -13.75
C GLU A 316 -24.06 -67.12 -13.73
N ASN A 317 -24.08 -68.40 -14.11
CA ASN A 317 -22.91 -69.30 -14.06
C ASN A 317 -22.43 -69.77 -15.45
N VAL A 318 -23.12 -69.39 -16.53
CA VAL A 318 -22.82 -69.82 -17.91
C VAL A 318 -22.28 -68.65 -18.74
N TRP A 319 -22.87 -67.48 -18.53
CA TRP A 319 -22.55 -66.23 -19.20
C TRP A 319 -22.14 -65.20 -18.16
N THR A 320 -21.05 -64.50 -18.42
CA THR A 320 -20.58 -63.37 -17.64
C THR A 320 -20.95 -62.09 -18.39
N LEU A 321 -21.64 -61.19 -17.69
CA LEU A 321 -21.97 -59.86 -18.19
C LEU A 321 -20.69 -59.01 -18.11
N GLU A 322 -20.18 -58.58 -19.26
CA GLU A 322 -19.00 -57.69 -19.32
C GLU A 322 -19.38 -56.22 -19.15
N GLY A 323 -20.63 -55.89 -19.50
CA GLY A 323 -21.14 -54.53 -19.42
C GLY A 323 -22.21 -54.29 -20.48
N ALA A 324 -22.82 -53.12 -20.41
CA ALA A 324 -23.62 -52.65 -21.53
C ALA A 324 -22.71 -52.40 -22.75
N CYS A 325 -23.31 -52.35 -23.93
CA CYS A 325 -22.62 -51.98 -25.16
C CYS A 325 -22.24 -50.47 -25.19
N ASP A 326 -21.78 -49.90 -24.08
CA ASP A 326 -21.63 -48.46 -23.85
C ASP A 326 -20.20 -47.92 -23.74
N GLY A 327 -19.19 -48.79 -23.74
CA GLY A 327 -17.79 -48.40 -23.89
C GLY A 327 -17.24 -47.72 -22.65
N ASP A 328 -16.65 -48.50 -21.74
CA ASP A 328 -15.23 -48.39 -21.44
C ASP A 328 -14.81 -49.31 -20.28
N GLY A 329 -13.68 -50.00 -20.50
CA GLY A 329 -12.95 -50.69 -19.45
C GLY A 329 -11.49 -50.26 -19.45
N GLY A 330 -10.96 -50.00 -18.25
CA GLY A 330 -9.53 -50.13 -17.92
C GLY A 330 -8.73 -48.82 -17.77
N GLY A 331 -8.20 -48.55 -16.58
CA GLY A 331 -7.37 -47.38 -16.27
C GLY A 331 -5.86 -47.59 -16.22
N GLY A 332 -5.14 -46.52 -15.82
CA GLY A 332 -3.75 -46.55 -15.34
C GLY A 332 -2.88 -45.40 -15.87
N GLY A 333 -2.63 -44.39 -15.03
CA GLY A 333 -1.64 -43.31 -15.21
C GLY A 333 -1.96 -42.32 -16.33
N GLY A 334 -2.86 -41.38 -16.06
CA GLY A 334 -3.22 -40.34 -17.04
C GLY A 334 -2.32 -39.12 -16.89
N ASN A 335 -1.85 -38.62 -18.02
CA ASN A 335 -1.33 -37.27 -18.23
C ASN A 335 -2.18 -36.22 -17.50
N GLU A 336 -1.57 -35.43 -16.63
CA GLU A 336 -2.24 -34.28 -15.99
C GLU A 336 -2.42 -33.17 -17.04
N SER A 337 -3.55 -32.46 -17.03
CA SER A 337 -3.75 -31.39 -18.02
C SER A 337 -2.88 -30.16 -17.69
N PRO A 338 -2.35 -29.46 -18.70
CA PRO A 338 -1.54 -28.27 -18.47
C PRO A 338 -2.39 -27.14 -17.87
N THR A 339 -1.74 -26.10 -17.34
CA THR A 339 -2.39 -24.82 -16.99
C THR A 339 -2.16 -23.82 -18.12
N ALA A 340 -3.24 -23.27 -18.68
CA ALA A 340 -3.18 -22.18 -19.65
C ALA A 340 -3.28 -20.83 -18.92
N SER A 341 -2.43 -19.88 -19.30
CA SER A 341 -2.42 -18.50 -18.79
C SER A 341 -1.71 -17.59 -19.79
N PHE A 342 -2.22 -16.38 -19.97
CA PHE A 342 -1.57 -15.37 -20.80
C PHE A 342 -1.83 -13.92 -20.38
N THR A 343 -0.98 -13.03 -20.90
CA THR A 343 -1.18 -11.58 -20.85
C THR A 343 -1.42 -11.01 -22.24
N SER A 344 -2.08 -9.85 -22.32
CA SER A 344 -2.27 -9.11 -23.57
C SER A 344 -1.90 -7.63 -23.38
N SER A 345 -1.25 -7.03 -24.37
CA SER A 345 -0.86 -5.62 -24.33
C SER A 345 -0.83 -5.00 -25.73
N PRO A 346 -1.40 -3.80 -25.94
CA PRO A 346 -2.17 -3.03 -24.95
C PRO A 346 -3.54 -3.68 -24.65
N TYR A 347 -4.10 -3.42 -23.47
CA TYR A 347 -5.39 -3.99 -23.04
C TYR A 347 -6.60 -3.44 -23.81
N ALA A 348 -6.49 -2.20 -24.32
CA ALA A 348 -7.53 -1.50 -25.09
C ALA A 348 -6.94 -0.94 -26.40
N PRO A 349 -6.68 -1.80 -27.41
CA PRO A 349 -6.10 -1.37 -28.69
C PRO A 349 -7.08 -0.57 -29.55
N ALA A 350 -6.56 0.39 -30.31
CA ALA A 350 -7.29 0.99 -31.42
C ALA A 350 -7.45 0.00 -32.59
N PRO A 351 -8.41 0.23 -33.54
CA PRO A 351 -8.48 -0.56 -34.75
C PRO A 351 -7.15 -0.53 -35.50
N ASP A 352 -6.73 -1.70 -35.98
CA ASP A 352 -5.44 -1.96 -36.64
C ASP A 352 -4.20 -1.79 -35.75
N GLU A 353 -4.34 -1.48 -34.44
CA GLU A 353 -3.23 -1.51 -33.49
C GLU A 353 -2.78 -2.95 -33.21
N THR A 354 -1.48 -3.16 -33.04
CA THR A 354 -0.91 -4.48 -32.79
C THR A 354 -0.94 -4.81 -31.29
N VAL A 355 -1.74 -5.82 -30.94
CA VAL A 355 -1.77 -6.43 -29.61
C VAL A 355 -0.78 -7.58 -29.58
N THR A 356 0.04 -7.62 -28.54
CA THR A 356 0.89 -8.77 -28.20
C THR A 356 0.19 -9.63 -27.18
N PHE A 357 0.13 -10.93 -27.44
CA PHE A 357 -0.35 -11.95 -26.51
C PHE A 357 0.81 -12.86 -26.11
N ASP A 358 1.05 -13.02 -24.82
CA ASP A 358 2.17 -13.80 -24.29
C ASP A 358 1.69 -14.84 -23.27
N ALA A 359 1.86 -16.11 -23.60
CA ALA A 359 1.50 -17.27 -22.79
C ALA A 359 2.68 -17.84 -21.98
N ALA A 360 3.70 -17.03 -21.69
CA ALA A 360 4.89 -17.45 -20.94
C ALA A 360 4.59 -18.11 -19.59
N ASP A 361 3.47 -17.74 -18.94
CA ASP A 361 3.06 -18.25 -17.63
C ASP A 361 2.25 -19.55 -17.69
N SER A 362 1.97 -20.07 -18.89
CA SER A 362 1.40 -21.41 -19.05
C SER A 362 2.41 -22.48 -18.60
N SER A 363 1.93 -23.52 -17.93
CA SER A 363 2.81 -24.55 -17.34
C SER A 363 2.18 -25.93 -17.40
N ASP A 364 2.99 -26.96 -17.24
CA ASP A 364 2.55 -28.34 -17.15
C ASP A 364 3.29 -29.02 -16.00
N ALA A 365 2.55 -29.77 -15.18
CA ALA A 365 3.01 -30.26 -13.90
C ALA A 365 3.76 -31.60 -14.03
N ASP A 366 3.37 -32.45 -14.99
CA ASP A 366 3.97 -33.75 -15.23
C ASP A 366 4.75 -33.85 -16.55
N GLY A 367 4.70 -32.81 -17.39
CA GLY A 367 5.41 -32.77 -18.66
C GLY A 367 5.89 -31.37 -19.09
N SER A 368 5.73 -31.12 -20.39
CA SER A 368 6.11 -29.87 -21.04
C SER A 368 5.08 -29.46 -22.09
N ILE A 369 4.91 -28.16 -22.27
CA ILE A 369 3.99 -27.65 -23.29
C ILE A 369 4.50 -27.99 -24.70
N SER A 370 3.72 -28.78 -25.44
CA SER A 370 4.02 -29.15 -26.81
C SER A 370 3.54 -28.10 -27.82
N SER A 371 2.41 -27.42 -27.56
CA SER A 371 1.89 -26.39 -28.46
C SER A 371 0.98 -25.36 -27.80
N TYR A 372 0.90 -24.21 -28.46
CA TYR A 372 0.02 -23.09 -28.13
C TYR A 372 -0.81 -22.76 -29.37
N SER A 373 -2.13 -22.68 -29.21
CA SER A 373 -3.09 -22.31 -30.25
C SER A 373 -3.95 -21.15 -29.75
N TRP A 374 -4.19 -20.18 -30.62
CA TRP A 374 -4.95 -18.97 -30.30
C TRP A 374 -6.18 -18.86 -31.20
N ASP A 375 -7.33 -18.54 -30.61
CA ASP A 375 -8.49 -17.99 -31.29
C ASP A 375 -8.65 -16.54 -30.85
N PHE A 376 -8.59 -15.60 -31.80
CA PHE A 376 -8.67 -14.17 -31.48
C PHE A 376 -10.10 -13.65 -31.41
N GLY A 377 -11.12 -14.50 -31.61
CA GLY A 377 -12.53 -14.10 -31.48
C GLY A 377 -13.09 -13.30 -32.68
N ASP A 378 -12.25 -12.97 -33.67
CA ASP A 378 -12.64 -12.37 -34.94
C ASP A 378 -12.68 -13.38 -36.11
N GLY A 379 -12.50 -14.67 -35.79
CA GLY A 379 -12.41 -15.77 -36.75
C GLY A 379 -11.01 -16.02 -37.32
N SER A 380 -10.00 -15.28 -36.86
CA SER A 380 -8.60 -15.57 -37.12
C SER A 380 -7.97 -16.37 -35.98
N SER A 381 -6.84 -17.01 -36.26
CA SER A 381 -6.16 -17.92 -35.33
C SER A 381 -4.64 -17.77 -35.40
N GLY A 382 -3.96 -18.02 -34.28
CA GLY A 382 -2.51 -17.97 -34.15
C GLY A 382 -1.91 -19.25 -33.55
N SER A 383 -0.59 -19.40 -33.62
CA SER A 383 0.13 -20.49 -32.95
C SER A 383 1.52 -20.03 -32.52
N GLY A 384 1.93 -20.43 -31.32
CA GLY A 384 3.19 -20.02 -30.69
C GLY A 384 2.98 -19.40 -29.32
N GLN A 385 4.01 -19.45 -28.46
CA GLN A 385 3.93 -18.97 -27.08
C GLN A 385 3.67 -17.46 -26.98
N SER A 386 4.28 -16.69 -27.89
CA SER A 386 4.05 -15.25 -28.03
C SER A 386 3.63 -14.94 -29.46
N VAL A 387 2.48 -14.29 -29.62
CA VAL A 387 1.89 -13.93 -30.91
C VAL A 387 1.45 -12.47 -30.91
N THR A 388 1.29 -11.92 -32.10
CA THR A 388 0.71 -10.58 -32.27
C THR A 388 -0.51 -10.65 -33.17
N HIS A 389 -1.52 -9.82 -32.89
CA HIS A 389 -2.72 -9.72 -33.70
C HIS A 389 -3.24 -8.28 -33.71
N SER A 390 -4.00 -7.92 -34.75
CA SER A 390 -4.61 -6.60 -34.91
C SER A 390 -6.05 -6.76 -35.37
N TYR A 391 -6.95 -6.01 -34.75
CA TYR A 391 -8.38 -6.05 -35.05
C TYR A 391 -8.78 -4.88 -35.94
N GLY A 392 -9.31 -5.16 -37.12
CA GLY A 392 -9.67 -4.12 -38.09
C GLY A 392 -10.99 -3.38 -37.81
N SER A 393 -11.67 -3.68 -36.70
CA SER A 393 -12.96 -3.08 -36.34
C SER A 393 -13.08 -2.99 -34.83
N THR A 394 -13.93 -2.07 -34.39
CA THR A 394 -14.26 -1.93 -32.97
C THR A 394 -15.16 -3.06 -32.50
N GLY A 395 -15.01 -3.45 -31.25
CA GLY A 395 -15.85 -4.42 -30.57
C GLY A 395 -15.09 -5.18 -29.50
N ASP A 396 -15.84 -5.99 -28.77
CA ASP A 396 -15.29 -6.91 -27.79
C ASP A 396 -14.95 -8.24 -28.48
N TYR A 397 -13.69 -8.65 -28.37
CA TYR A 397 -13.17 -9.88 -28.94
C TYR A 397 -12.73 -10.81 -27.83
N THR A 398 -13.43 -11.93 -27.67
CA THR A 398 -12.99 -12.98 -26.74
C THR A 398 -11.81 -13.73 -27.34
N VAL A 399 -10.64 -13.50 -26.76
CA VAL A 399 -9.40 -14.20 -27.12
C VAL A 399 -9.28 -15.43 -26.26
N THR A 400 -9.11 -16.59 -26.89
CA THR A 400 -8.95 -17.88 -26.22
C THR A 400 -7.58 -18.46 -26.55
N LEU A 401 -6.77 -18.68 -25.52
CA LEU A 401 -5.58 -19.52 -25.58
C LEU A 401 -5.99 -20.97 -25.36
N THR A 402 -5.46 -21.89 -26.16
CA THR A 402 -5.44 -23.34 -25.92
C THR A 402 -4.01 -23.83 -25.85
N VAL A 403 -3.63 -24.43 -24.75
CA VAL A 403 -2.32 -25.03 -24.51
C VAL A 403 -2.45 -26.55 -24.59
N THR A 404 -1.49 -27.24 -25.22
CA THR A 404 -1.42 -28.71 -25.28
C THR A 404 -0.07 -29.17 -24.74
N ASP A 405 -0.05 -30.16 -23.85
CA ASP A 405 1.19 -30.78 -23.34
C ASP A 405 1.78 -31.83 -24.30
N ASP A 406 2.90 -32.47 -23.92
CA ASP A 406 3.60 -33.48 -24.73
C ASP A 406 2.93 -34.86 -24.76
N ASP A 407 1.94 -35.11 -23.92
CA ASP A 407 1.14 -36.34 -23.87
C ASP A 407 -0.30 -36.15 -24.43
N GLY A 408 -0.61 -34.94 -24.90
CA GLY A 408 -1.78 -34.57 -25.69
C GLY A 408 -2.98 -34.03 -24.91
N ALA A 409 -2.89 -33.74 -23.61
CA ALA A 409 -3.97 -33.07 -22.89
C ALA A 409 -3.91 -31.55 -23.11
N THR A 410 -5.06 -30.90 -22.92
CA THR A 410 -5.25 -29.50 -23.30
C THR A 410 -5.93 -28.69 -22.21
N ALA A 411 -5.57 -27.43 -22.06
CA ALA A 411 -6.27 -26.46 -21.23
C ALA A 411 -6.47 -25.14 -21.97
N THR A 412 -7.45 -24.36 -21.53
CA THR A 412 -7.79 -23.08 -22.15
C THR A 412 -7.90 -21.96 -21.13
N ASP A 413 -7.47 -20.77 -21.52
CA ASP A 413 -7.69 -19.52 -20.82
C ASP A 413 -8.31 -18.51 -21.78
N SER A 414 -9.10 -17.55 -21.31
CA SER A 414 -9.77 -16.58 -22.17
C SER A 414 -9.94 -15.22 -21.52
N THR A 415 -9.75 -14.17 -22.32
CA THR A 415 -10.01 -12.77 -21.91
C THR A 415 -10.74 -12.01 -23.02
N THR A 416 -11.34 -10.88 -22.68
CA THR A 416 -11.96 -9.99 -23.66
C THR A 416 -11.01 -8.85 -23.98
N VAL A 417 -10.67 -8.68 -25.27
CA VAL A 417 -9.98 -7.50 -25.77
C VAL A 417 -11.03 -6.56 -26.37
N SER A 418 -11.21 -5.41 -25.74
CA SER A 418 -12.12 -4.37 -26.22
C SER A 418 -11.37 -3.44 -27.16
N VAL A 419 -11.61 -3.61 -28.46
CA VAL A 419 -11.07 -2.74 -29.50
C VAL A 419 -12.02 -1.57 -29.65
N GLU A 420 -11.55 -0.39 -29.32
CA GLU A 420 -12.35 0.81 -29.42
C GLU A 420 -11.69 1.72 -30.44
N THR A 421 -12.48 2.35 -31.32
CA THR A 421 -11.96 3.53 -32.02
C THR A 421 -11.45 4.46 -30.95
N ASP A 422 -10.38 5.19 -31.22
CA ASP A 422 -10.22 6.52 -30.64
C ASP A 422 -11.51 7.28 -30.97
N SER A 423 -12.52 7.10 -30.11
CA SER A 423 -13.73 7.86 -30.09
C SER A 423 -13.24 9.23 -29.69
N GLY A 424 -12.92 10.03 -30.71
CA GLY A 424 -12.53 11.41 -30.51
C GLY A 424 -13.52 12.04 -29.54
N GLY A 425 -12.96 12.52 -28.44
CA GLY A 425 -13.57 13.41 -27.48
C GLY A 425 -14.90 12.91 -26.92
N GLY A 426 -14.86 12.31 -25.73
CA GLY A 426 -15.83 12.73 -24.73
C GLY A 426 -15.91 14.25 -24.77
N SER A 427 -17.10 14.81 -24.93
CA SER A 427 -17.34 16.26 -25.02
C SER A 427 -17.00 17.02 -23.73
N GLY A 428 -16.27 16.41 -22.81
CA GLY A 428 -15.77 17.01 -21.57
C GLY A 428 -14.51 17.81 -21.86
N THR A 429 -14.43 19.00 -21.29
CA THR A 429 -13.19 19.77 -21.21
C THR A 429 -12.31 19.13 -20.13
N SER A 430 -11.14 18.59 -20.50
CA SER A 430 -10.16 18.11 -19.52
C SER A 430 -9.47 19.30 -18.88
N THR A 431 -9.41 19.33 -17.55
CA THR A 431 -8.65 20.35 -16.83
C THR A 431 -7.22 19.86 -16.66
N PHE A 432 -6.23 20.68 -17.02
CA PHE A 432 -4.84 20.44 -16.62
C PHE A 432 -4.43 21.40 -15.51
N ALA A 433 -4.21 20.86 -14.31
CA ALA A 433 -3.91 21.63 -13.10
C ALA A 433 -2.71 21.01 -12.33
N PRO A 434 -1.46 21.25 -12.76
CA PRO A 434 -0.29 20.65 -12.12
C PRO A 434 -0.14 21.10 -10.66
N TYR A 435 0.45 20.23 -9.84
CA TYR A 435 0.73 20.57 -8.45
C TYR A 435 1.82 21.65 -8.35
N ASN A 436 1.60 22.64 -7.50
CA ASN A 436 2.61 23.60 -7.05
C ASN A 436 2.72 23.56 -5.52
N HIS A 437 3.92 23.35 -5.00
CA HIS A 437 4.16 23.27 -3.56
C HIS A 437 4.58 24.64 -3.00
N MET A 438 3.65 25.32 -2.34
CA MET A 438 3.70 26.76 -2.09
C MET A 438 4.80 27.23 -1.13
N THR A 439 5.39 26.33 -0.35
CA THR A 439 6.29 26.65 0.78
C THR A 439 7.75 26.26 0.53
N THR A 440 8.02 25.36 -0.42
CA THR A 440 9.35 24.73 -0.56
C THR A 440 10.31 25.53 -1.43
N GLN A 441 9.83 26.46 -2.25
CA GLN A 441 10.68 27.28 -3.14
C GLN A 441 10.05 28.67 -3.38
N PRO A 442 10.49 29.74 -2.69
CA PRO A 442 9.93 31.09 -2.86
C PRO A 442 10.43 31.82 -4.13
N GLY A 443 10.91 31.08 -5.14
CA GLY A 443 11.69 31.64 -6.26
C GLY A 443 10.88 32.03 -7.49
N THR A 444 9.76 31.35 -7.74
CA THR A 444 8.93 31.50 -8.93
C THR A 444 7.49 31.68 -8.49
N SER A 445 6.86 32.80 -8.85
CA SER A 445 5.46 33.02 -8.49
C SER A 445 4.51 32.20 -9.37
N LEU A 446 3.27 31.99 -8.94
CA LEU A 446 2.22 31.40 -9.79
C LEU A 446 2.08 32.10 -11.15
N VAL A 447 2.18 33.44 -11.16
CA VAL A 447 2.14 34.24 -12.40
C VAL A 447 3.38 34.00 -13.27
N ASP A 448 4.55 33.79 -12.68
CA ASP A 448 5.76 33.44 -13.44
C ASP A 448 5.67 32.04 -14.04
N HIS A 449 5.11 31.06 -13.33
CA HIS A 449 4.81 29.74 -13.89
C HIS A 449 3.79 29.86 -15.01
N TYR A 450 2.68 30.57 -14.81
CA TYR A 450 1.68 30.82 -15.85
C TYR A 450 2.29 31.43 -17.12
N ASN A 451 3.12 32.46 -16.99
CA ASN A 451 3.73 33.12 -18.14
C ASN A 451 4.70 32.22 -18.93
N GLN A 452 5.24 31.16 -18.31
CA GLN A 452 6.19 30.26 -18.92
C GLN A 452 5.53 28.98 -19.44
N ALA A 453 4.64 28.40 -18.63
CA ALA A 453 3.97 27.14 -18.90
C ALA A 453 2.66 27.33 -19.68
N SER A 454 1.97 28.46 -19.51
CA SER A 454 0.60 28.73 -20.01
C SER A 454 -0.48 27.84 -19.38
N ASN A 455 -0.33 27.49 -18.08
CA ASN A 455 -1.29 26.67 -17.36
C ASN A 455 -2.52 27.48 -16.92
N ASP A 456 -3.70 27.15 -17.40
CA ASP A 456 -4.94 27.84 -17.01
C ASP A 456 -5.47 27.43 -15.62
N ALA A 457 -4.90 26.38 -15.00
CA ALA A 457 -5.19 26.01 -13.62
C ALA A 457 -3.94 25.56 -12.84
N PHE A 458 -3.98 25.67 -11.51
CA PHE A 458 -3.00 25.06 -10.59
C PHE A 458 -3.67 24.36 -9.41
N THR A 459 -3.06 23.25 -8.98
CA THR A 459 -3.37 22.61 -7.69
C THR A 459 -2.31 23.02 -6.67
N LEU A 460 -2.70 23.80 -5.65
CA LEU A 460 -1.77 24.37 -4.67
C LEU A 460 -1.69 23.46 -3.45
N ALA A 461 -0.47 23.03 -3.13
CA ALA A 461 -0.16 22.04 -2.12
C ALA A 461 0.76 22.60 -1.01
N PHE A 462 0.63 22.20 0.26
CA PHE A 462 -0.51 21.49 0.87
C PHE A 462 -1.05 22.27 2.07
N VAL A 463 -2.36 22.18 2.28
CA VAL A 463 -3.01 22.62 3.52
C VAL A 463 -3.20 21.43 4.46
N LEU A 464 -2.73 21.57 5.70
CA LEU A 464 -2.77 20.55 6.74
C LEU A 464 -3.25 21.18 8.05
N SER A 465 -3.34 20.38 9.12
CA SER A 465 -3.59 20.87 10.47
C SER A 465 -2.31 21.39 11.12
N ASP A 466 -2.42 22.49 11.87
CA ASP A 466 -1.37 23.05 12.73
C ASP A 466 -1.10 22.27 14.04
N GLY A 467 -1.73 21.10 14.21
CA GLY A 467 -1.74 20.33 15.46
C GLY A 467 -2.80 20.78 16.48
N ASN A 468 -3.65 21.75 16.12
CA ASN A 468 -4.83 22.14 16.90
C ASN A 468 -6.13 22.08 16.08
N GLY A 469 -6.12 21.46 14.90
CA GLY A 469 -7.23 21.38 13.97
C GLY A 469 -7.44 22.64 13.14
N ASN A 470 -6.46 23.56 13.06
CA ASN A 470 -6.60 24.78 12.24
C ASN A 470 -5.88 24.60 10.89
N ALA A 471 -6.45 25.11 9.82
CA ALA A 471 -5.85 25.03 8.49
C ALA A 471 -4.57 25.88 8.40
N ALA A 472 -3.46 25.23 8.03
CA ALA A 472 -2.15 25.84 7.84
C ALA A 472 -1.42 25.23 6.65
N TRP A 473 -0.65 26.03 5.91
CA TRP A 473 0.24 25.51 4.88
C TRP A 473 1.34 24.67 5.53
N ASP A 474 1.62 23.50 4.96
CA ASP A 474 2.52 22.47 5.51
C ASP A 474 2.23 22.03 6.96
N GLY A 475 1.07 22.40 7.52
CA GLY A 475 0.73 22.15 8.91
C GLY A 475 1.59 22.95 9.89
N ALA A 476 2.27 24.00 9.42
CA ALA A 476 3.15 24.80 10.23
C ALA A 476 2.33 25.84 11.05
N PRO A 477 2.48 25.89 12.39
CA PRO A 477 1.68 26.80 13.23
C PRO A 477 1.86 28.29 12.94
N ASP A 478 2.96 28.69 12.28
CA ASP A 478 3.23 30.05 11.83
C ASP A 478 2.78 30.31 10.37
N GLN A 479 2.15 29.32 9.73
CA GLN A 479 1.66 29.38 8.34
C GLN A 479 0.14 29.18 8.26
N LEU A 480 -0.61 29.66 9.26
CA LEU A 480 -2.07 29.61 9.26
C LEU A 480 -2.66 30.25 8.00
N VAL A 481 -3.70 29.60 7.46
CA VAL A 481 -4.48 30.13 6.35
C VAL A 481 -5.05 31.49 6.73
N GLY A 482 -4.76 32.50 5.90
CA GLY A 482 -5.10 33.90 6.12
C GLY A 482 -4.01 34.74 6.80
N GLU A 483 -2.98 34.12 7.38
CA GLU A 483 -1.88 34.80 8.08
C GLU A 483 -0.54 34.67 7.34
N PHE A 484 -0.33 33.56 6.63
CA PHE A 484 0.94 33.25 5.94
C PHE A 484 1.26 34.15 4.72
N GLY A 485 0.28 34.92 4.23
CA GLY A 485 0.50 35.94 3.20
C GLY A 485 0.43 35.47 1.74
N LEU A 486 -0.01 34.23 1.47
CA LEU A 486 -0.19 33.72 0.10
C LEU A 486 -1.42 34.28 -0.63
N ALA A 487 -2.34 34.94 0.07
CA ALA A 487 -3.58 35.43 -0.52
C ALA A 487 -3.34 36.41 -1.69
N SER A 488 -2.32 37.27 -1.62
CA SER A 488 -2.01 38.19 -2.73
C SER A 488 -1.43 37.47 -3.94
N GLU A 489 -0.58 36.46 -3.74
CA GLU A 489 0.01 35.71 -4.85
C GLU A 489 -1.03 34.88 -5.59
N ILE A 490 -1.92 34.22 -4.84
CA ILE A 490 -3.04 33.45 -5.39
C ILE A 490 -3.99 34.38 -6.14
N GLN A 491 -4.32 35.55 -5.57
CA GLN A 491 -5.15 36.54 -6.23
C GLN A 491 -4.50 37.10 -7.51
N ASP A 492 -3.19 37.36 -7.51
CA ASP A 492 -2.48 37.85 -8.69
C ASP A 492 -2.57 36.85 -9.86
N TYR A 493 -2.57 35.55 -9.58
CA TYR A 493 -2.81 34.50 -10.59
C TYR A 493 -4.29 34.42 -11.00
N GLN A 494 -5.23 34.44 -10.05
CA GLN A 494 -6.66 34.47 -10.39
C GLN A 494 -7.05 35.69 -11.24
N ASP A 495 -6.38 36.83 -11.05
CA ASP A 495 -6.57 38.05 -11.86
C ASP A 495 -6.12 37.89 -13.33
N THR A 496 -5.30 36.87 -13.65
CA THR A 496 -5.00 36.49 -15.04
C THR A 496 -6.13 35.67 -15.69
N GLY A 497 -7.08 35.20 -14.89
CA GLY A 497 -8.14 34.26 -15.28
C GLY A 497 -7.84 32.80 -14.91
N GLY A 498 -6.74 32.53 -14.21
CA GLY A 498 -6.35 31.19 -13.80
C GLY A 498 -7.23 30.60 -12.70
N GLU A 499 -7.50 29.30 -12.79
CA GLU A 499 -8.27 28.53 -11.81
C GLU A 499 -7.36 27.94 -10.74
N VAL A 500 -7.85 27.91 -9.49
CA VAL A 500 -7.07 27.44 -8.34
C VAL A 500 -7.82 26.36 -7.60
N ILE A 501 -7.18 25.19 -7.50
CA ILE A 501 -7.59 24.08 -6.65
C ILE A 501 -6.68 24.12 -5.41
N ILE A 502 -7.26 24.10 -4.21
CA ILE A 502 -6.46 24.00 -2.98
C ILE A 502 -6.45 22.54 -2.51
N SER A 503 -5.27 21.94 -2.43
CA SER A 503 -5.10 20.56 -1.99
C SER A 503 -4.77 20.49 -0.50
N PHE A 504 -5.51 19.65 0.22
CA PHE A 504 -5.25 19.26 1.59
C PHE A 504 -4.54 17.91 1.65
N GLY A 505 -3.62 17.72 2.59
CA GLY A 505 -2.99 16.41 2.82
C GLY A 505 -1.59 16.28 2.21
N GLY A 506 -1.41 15.25 1.38
CA GLY A 506 -0.13 14.84 0.80
C GLY A 506 0.60 13.76 1.63
N ALA A 507 1.83 13.43 1.21
CA ALA A 507 2.62 12.32 1.76
C ALA A 507 2.95 12.44 3.26
N VAL A 508 3.01 13.67 3.79
CA VAL A 508 3.43 13.95 5.17
C VAL A 508 2.52 15.01 5.77
N GLY A 509 2.24 14.89 7.06
CA GLY A 509 1.44 15.84 7.82
C GLY A 509 0.18 15.20 8.41
N THR A 510 -0.58 16.00 9.15
CA THR A 510 -1.84 15.58 9.74
C THR A 510 -2.98 16.35 9.12
N MET A 511 -3.95 15.66 8.52
CA MET A 511 -5.15 16.31 8.00
C MET A 511 -5.99 16.87 9.15
N ILE A 512 -6.76 17.94 8.89
CA ILE A 512 -7.64 18.57 9.90
C ILE A 512 -8.58 17.54 10.53
N ALA A 513 -9.19 16.67 9.73
CA ALA A 513 -10.08 15.62 10.22
C ALA A 513 -9.36 14.49 10.98
N GLN A 514 -8.03 14.36 10.86
CA GLN A 514 -7.26 13.45 11.72
C GLN A 514 -7.01 14.10 13.10
N ASP A 515 -6.82 15.42 13.13
CA ASP A 515 -6.41 16.16 14.32
C ASP A 515 -7.59 16.58 15.23
N THR A 516 -8.79 16.77 14.67
CA THR A 516 -9.98 17.12 15.47
C THR A 516 -11.21 16.28 15.12
N THR A 517 -11.97 15.87 16.13
CA THR A 517 -13.24 15.14 16.00
C THR A 517 -14.46 16.04 15.87
N ASP A 518 -14.30 17.36 15.98
CA ASP A 518 -15.38 18.33 15.84
C ASP A 518 -15.67 18.58 14.35
N ILE A 519 -16.76 18.00 13.86
CA ILE A 519 -17.21 18.11 12.46
C ILE A 519 -17.53 19.55 12.07
N ALA A 520 -18.10 20.35 12.99
CA ALA A 520 -18.37 21.75 12.73
C ALA A 520 -17.07 22.55 12.59
N LYS A 521 -16.05 22.19 13.37
CA LYS A 521 -14.71 22.76 13.22
C LYS A 521 -14.08 22.39 11.87
N ILE A 522 -14.08 21.11 11.50
CA ILE A 522 -13.57 20.63 10.21
C ILE A 522 -14.21 21.43 9.06
N LYS A 523 -15.54 21.50 9.05
CA LYS A 523 -16.30 22.26 8.06
C LYS A 523 -15.87 23.73 8.01
N SER A 524 -15.78 24.38 9.18
CA SER A 524 -15.42 25.80 9.26
C SER A 524 -14.01 26.10 8.76
N GLU A 525 -13.06 25.18 8.90
CA GLU A 525 -11.71 25.37 8.38
C GLU A 525 -11.65 25.16 6.86
N TYR A 526 -12.44 24.25 6.30
CA TYR A 526 -12.60 24.15 4.84
C TYR A 526 -13.24 25.40 4.25
N GLU A 527 -14.31 25.90 4.87
CA GLU A 527 -14.94 27.17 4.47
C GLU A 527 -13.97 28.36 4.60
N LYS A 528 -13.17 28.40 5.68
CA LYS A 528 -12.13 29.43 5.87
C LYS A 528 -11.11 29.44 4.73
N VAL A 529 -10.67 28.27 4.26
CA VAL A 529 -9.74 28.17 3.10
C VAL A 529 -10.41 28.73 1.85
N MET A 530 -11.64 28.33 1.56
CA MET A 530 -12.40 28.84 0.42
C MET A 530 -12.55 30.36 0.47
N ASP A 531 -12.98 30.91 1.59
CA ASP A 531 -13.23 32.33 1.76
C ASP A 531 -11.94 33.16 1.75
N THR A 532 -10.83 32.61 2.26
CA THR A 532 -9.53 33.30 2.28
C THR A 532 -8.96 33.48 0.88
N TYR A 533 -9.09 32.45 0.03
CA TYR A 533 -8.46 32.43 -1.30
C TYR A 533 -9.48 32.62 -2.45
N GLY A 534 -10.75 32.81 -2.14
CA GLY A 534 -11.81 32.97 -3.14
C GLY A 534 -11.96 31.76 -4.07
N VAL A 535 -11.65 30.55 -3.57
CA VAL A 535 -11.67 29.32 -4.36
C VAL A 535 -12.97 28.55 -4.19
N THR A 536 -13.32 27.78 -5.22
CA THR A 536 -14.51 26.92 -5.25
C THR A 536 -14.15 25.44 -5.34
N HIS A 537 -12.87 25.09 -5.44
CA HIS A 537 -12.43 23.71 -5.63
C HIS A 537 -11.44 23.30 -4.54
N LEU A 538 -11.81 22.29 -3.75
CA LEU A 538 -10.95 21.67 -2.75
C LEU A 538 -10.57 20.26 -3.19
N ASP A 539 -9.28 19.97 -3.20
CA ASP A 539 -8.73 18.62 -3.39
C ASP A 539 -8.28 18.05 -2.04
N PHE A 540 -8.47 16.75 -1.82
CA PHE A 540 -7.92 16.05 -0.67
C PHE A 540 -7.00 14.94 -1.15
N ASP A 541 -5.71 15.18 -1.02
CA ASP A 541 -4.64 14.23 -1.29
C ASP A 541 -4.42 13.33 -0.06
N ILE A 542 -4.96 12.10 -0.15
CA ILE A 542 -5.07 11.17 0.98
C ILE A 542 -4.11 10.01 0.77
N GLU A 543 -2.90 10.18 1.29
CA GLU A 543 -1.84 9.15 1.27
C GLU A 543 -1.78 8.30 2.54
N SER A 544 -2.57 8.63 3.56
CA SER A 544 -2.76 7.79 4.75
C SER A 544 -4.24 7.77 5.14
N VAL A 545 -4.76 6.57 5.38
CA VAL A 545 -6.19 6.41 5.67
C VAL A 545 -6.40 6.10 7.14
N ASN A 546 -7.17 6.98 7.77
CA ASN A 546 -7.85 6.74 9.04
C ASN A 546 -9.34 6.83 8.73
N GLN A 547 -10.07 5.71 8.85
CA GLN A 547 -11.46 5.61 8.41
C GLN A 547 -12.38 6.59 9.14
N ASP A 548 -12.24 6.72 10.47
CA ASP A 548 -13.02 7.69 11.26
C ASP A 548 -12.76 9.15 10.82
N ALA A 549 -11.53 9.48 10.42
CA ALA A 549 -11.20 10.80 9.89
C ALA A 549 -11.80 11.02 8.49
N VAL A 550 -11.81 9.98 7.65
CA VAL A 550 -12.45 9.99 6.32
C VAL A 550 -13.95 10.24 6.46
N ASP A 551 -14.64 9.50 7.33
CA ASP A 551 -16.09 9.65 7.55
C ASP A 551 -16.43 11.04 8.10
N ARG A 552 -15.69 11.54 9.10
CA ARG A 552 -15.88 12.91 9.62
C ARG A 552 -15.66 13.98 8.57
N ARG A 553 -14.62 13.85 7.74
CA ARG A 553 -14.38 14.77 6.61
C ARG A 553 -15.55 14.73 5.64
N ASN A 554 -15.99 13.55 5.23
CA ASN A 554 -17.04 13.38 4.24
C ASN A 554 -18.39 13.91 4.77
N GLN A 555 -18.69 13.72 6.04
CA GLN A 555 -19.81 14.38 6.69
C GLN A 555 -19.68 15.92 6.65
N ALA A 556 -18.52 16.47 7.02
CA ALA A 556 -18.28 17.92 6.98
C ALA A 556 -18.41 18.51 5.56
N LEU A 557 -17.93 17.80 4.54
CA LEU A 557 -18.02 18.18 3.14
C LEU A 557 -19.45 18.15 2.61
N ALA A 558 -20.22 17.10 2.92
CA ALA A 558 -21.63 17.03 2.54
C ALA A 558 -22.45 18.15 3.19
N GLU A 559 -22.18 18.46 4.47
CA GLU A 559 -22.77 19.62 5.16
C GLU A 559 -22.38 20.92 4.47
N LEU A 560 -21.11 21.10 4.09
CA LEU A 560 -20.63 22.31 3.40
C LEU A 560 -21.24 22.47 2.01
N GLN A 561 -21.28 21.43 1.19
CA GLN A 561 -21.89 21.47 -0.14
C GLN A 561 -23.39 21.79 -0.09
N SER A 562 -24.08 21.38 0.98
CA SER A 562 -25.48 21.77 1.21
C SER A 562 -25.67 23.27 1.46
N GLU A 563 -24.63 23.96 1.92
CA GLU A 563 -24.59 25.40 2.20
C GLU A 563 -23.92 26.21 1.07
N ARG A 564 -23.00 25.57 0.34
CA ARG A 564 -22.14 26.11 -0.73
C ARG A 564 -22.22 25.19 -1.96
N SER A 565 -23.25 25.38 -2.77
CA SER A 565 -23.46 24.57 -3.99
C SER A 565 -22.42 24.82 -5.09
N ASP A 566 -21.55 25.81 -4.90
CA ASP A 566 -20.40 26.12 -5.76
C ASP A 566 -19.15 25.30 -5.39
N LEU A 567 -19.16 24.56 -4.28
CA LEU A 567 -18.02 23.75 -3.84
C LEU A 567 -17.86 22.46 -4.68
N ASN A 568 -16.78 22.42 -5.46
CA ASN A 568 -16.26 21.23 -6.10
C ASN A 568 -15.29 20.50 -5.16
N VAL A 569 -15.45 19.18 -5.05
CA VAL A 569 -14.60 18.32 -4.21
C VAL A 569 -13.88 17.30 -5.09
N SER A 570 -12.57 17.19 -4.92
CA SER A 570 -11.77 16.12 -5.52
C SER A 570 -11.01 15.34 -4.47
N TYR A 571 -10.73 14.07 -4.77
CA TYR A 571 -9.81 13.25 -3.99
C TYR A 571 -8.64 12.82 -4.84
N THR A 572 -7.43 13.04 -4.32
CA THR A 572 -6.20 12.54 -4.91
C THR A 572 -5.72 11.34 -4.09
N LEU A 573 -5.59 10.18 -4.75
CA LEU A 573 -5.50 8.88 -4.07
C LEU A 573 -4.37 8.03 -4.65
N ARG A 574 -3.78 7.18 -3.80
CA ARG A 574 -2.87 6.12 -4.26
C ARG A 574 -3.64 5.07 -5.05
N CYS A 575 -3.03 4.60 -6.14
CA CYS A 575 -3.59 3.56 -7.00
C CYS A 575 -2.68 2.33 -7.10
N ARG A 576 -3.29 1.23 -7.53
CA ARG A 576 -2.64 0.04 -8.08
C ARG A 576 -2.49 0.24 -9.60
N THR A 577 -1.74 -0.65 -10.24
CA THR A 577 -1.70 -0.73 -11.71
C THR A 577 -3.04 -1.13 -12.33
N THR A 578 -4.00 -1.54 -11.49
CA THR A 578 -5.31 -2.06 -11.87
C THR A 578 -6.45 -1.25 -11.25
N GLY A 579 -6.23 0.01 -10.85
CA GLY A 579 -7.28 0.88 -10.30
C GLY A 579 -7.01 1.38 -8.88
N LEU A 580 -8.07 1.72 -8.14
CA LEU A 580 -7.99 2.20 -6.77
C LEU A 580 -7.39 1.14 -5.84
N THR A 581 -6.68 1.58 -4.80
CA THR A 581 -6.36 0.70 -3.66
C THR A 581 -7.60 0.46 -2.81
N SER A 582 -7.63 -0.57 -1.95
CA SER A 582 -8.75 -0.79 -1.02
C SER A 582 -9.04 0.43 -0.14
N HIS A 583 -7.99 1.13 0.30
CA HIS A 583 -8.07 2.40 0.99
C HIS A 583 -8.70 3.51 0.15
N GLY A 584 -8.30 3.64 -1.12
CA GLY A 584 -8.88 4.60 -2.06
C GLY A 584 -10.35 4.31 -2.34
N THR A 585 -10.71 3.03 -2.55
CA THR A 585 -12.10 2.57 -2.71
C THR A 585 -12.95 3.02 -1.53
N TYR A 586 -12.50 2.75 -0.30
CA TYR A 586 -13.23 3.16 0.91
C TYR A 586 -13.45 4.69 0.99
N VAL A 587 -12.45 5.50 0.62
CA VAL A 587 -12.60 6.97 0.60
C VAL A 587 -13.75 7.41 -0.30
N VAL A 588 -13.82 6.84 -1.51
CA VAL A 588 -14.82 7.19 -2.53
C VAL A 588 -16.20 6.65 -2.14
N GLU A 589 -16.28 5.42 -1.63
CA GLU A 589 -17.53 4.84 -1.12
C GLU A 589 -18.08 5.62 0.08
N SER A 590 -17.23 5.98 1.04
CA SER A 590 -17.65 6.81 2.18
C SER A 590 -18.20 8.16 1.70
N ALA A 591 -17.59 8.78 0.68
CA ALA A 591 -18.08 10.04 0.15
C ALA A 591 -19.45 9.89 -0.54
N ARG A 592 -19.62 8.84 -1.35
CA ARG A 592 -20.94 8.46 -1.92
C ARG A 592 -21.98 8.29 -0.82
N ASP A 593 -21.65 7.53 0.22
CA ASP A 593 -22.59 7.16 1.28
C ASP A 593 -22.98 8.36 2.17
N HIS A 594 -22.08 9.32 2.34
CA HIS A 594 -22.36 10.60 3.00
C HIS A 594 -23.02 11.64 2.09
N GLY A 595 -23.12 11.36 0.77
CA GLY A 595 -23.75 12.25 -0.20
C GLY A 595 -22.87 13.44 -0.61
N VAL A 596 -21.55 13.28 -0.59
CA VAL A 596 -20.60 14.25 -1.16
C VAL A 596 -20.69 14.17 -2.68
N ASP A 597 -20.89 15.30 -3.34
CA ASP A 597 -20.85 15.42 -4.79
C ASP A 597 -19.39 15.55 -5.25
N LEU A 598 -18.84 14.49 -5.82
CA LEU A 598 -17.44 14.42 -6.22
C LEU A 598 -17.27 14.95 -7.64
N GLN A 599 -16.43 15.97 -7.78
CA GLN A 599 -16.00 16.48 -9.07
C GLN A 599 -14.97 15.55 -9.71
N TYR A 600 -13.92 15.15 -8.97
CA TYR A 600 -12.91 14.21 -9.47
C TYR A 600 -12.45 13.16 -8.44
N VAL A 601 -12.19 11.94 -8.91
CA VAL A 601 -11.39 10.92 -8.25
C VAL A 601 -10.08 10.80 -9.03
N ASN A 602 -9.07 11.49 -8.53
CA ASN A 602 -7.74 11.62 -9.12
C ASN A 602 -6.79 10.56 -8.56
N ILE A 603 -6.12 9.82 -9.43
CA ILE A 603 -5.17 8.77 -9.03
C ILE A 603 -3.72 9.19 -9.27
N MET A 604 -2.89 9.02 -8.24
CA MET A 604 -1.46 9.23 -8.31
C MET A 604 -0.78 8.05 -8.99
N THR A 605 -0.60 8.16 -10.31
CA THR A 605 -0.01 7.11 -11.15
C THR A 605 1.51 7.16 -11.12
N MET A 606 2.08 6.98 -9.92
CA MET A 606 3.49 7.18 -9.62
C MET A 606 3.96 6.22 -8.53
N ASN A 607 5.28 6.10 -8.35
CA ASN A 607 5.88 5.46 -7.18
C ASN A 607 5.45 4.01 -6.91
N TYR A 608 5.09 3.24 -7.95
CA TYR A 608 4.65 1.85 -7.81
C TYR A 608 5.71 0.92 -7.21
N GLY A 609 7.01 1.19 -7.40
CA GLY A 609 8.10 0.44 -6.76
C GLY A 609 8.47 -0.90 -7.38
N TRP A 610 7.54 -1.59 -8.04
CA TRP A 610 7.78 -2.86 -8.74
C TRP A 610 7.52 -2.81 -10.25
N VAL A 611 6.97 -1.70 -10.76
CA VAL A 611 6.72 -1.46 -12.18
C VAL A 611 7.09 -0.02 -12.54
N GLU A 612 7.53 0.19 -13.77
CA GLU A 612 7.82 1.51 -14.31
C GLU A 612 6.54 2.37 -14.39
N PRO A 613 6.57 3.66 -14.01
CA PRO A 613 5.46 4.60 -14.19
C PRO A 613 5.33 5.08 -15.65
N SER A 614 5.35 4.13 -16.58
CA SER A 614 5.22 4.34 -18.02
C SER A 614 3.80 4.77 -18.41
N ALA A 615 3.62 5.26 -19.65
CA ALA A 615 2.30 5.53 -20.20
C ALA A 615 1.37 4.31 -20.15
N SER A 616 1.88 3.09 -20.39
CA SER A 616 1.08 1.88 -20.27
C SER A 616 0.53 1.72 -18.86
N THR A 617 1.38 1.85 -17.86
CA THR A 617 1.01 1.70 -16.44
C THR A 617 -0.01 2.76 -16.01
N VAL A 618 0.13 4.01 -16.48
CA VAL A 618 -0.83 5.08 -16.25
C VAL A 618 -2.18 4.73 -16.88
N LYS A 619 -2.19 4.29 -18.15
CA LYS A 619 -3.41 3.88 -18.87
C LYS A 619 -4.11 2.71 -18.17
N ASP A 620 -3.37 1.70 -17.73
CA ASP A 620 -3.90 0.52 -17.04
C ASP A 620 -4.54 0.91 -15.69
N SER A 621 -3.86 1.77 -14.91
CA SER A 621 -4.39 2.28 -13.64
C SER A 621 -5.67 3.10 -13.83
N ALA A 622 -5.72 3.89 -14.91
CA ALA A 622 -6.89 4.70 -15.26
C ALA A 622 -8.07 3.82 -15.70
N ASN A 623 -7.85 2.81 -16.55
CA ASN A 623 -8.89 1.85 -16.96
C ASN A 623 -9.45 1.06 -15.76
N GLY A 624 -8.57 0.63 -14.85
CA GLY A 624 -9.01 -0.03 -13.61
C GLY A 624 -9.85 0.89 -12.72
N THR A 625 -9.40 2.14 -12.54
CA THR A 625 -10.14 3.13 -11.73
C THR A 625 -11.48 3.49 -12.37
N HIS A 626 -11.54 3.58 -13.70
CA HIS A 626 -12.80 3.75 -14.42
C HIS A 626 -13.79 2.61 -14.10
N SER A 627 -13.32 1.37 -14.11
CA SER A 627 -14.13 0.20 -13.73
C SER A 627 -14.59 0.28 -12.27
N ASP A 628 -13.70 0.63 -11.34
CA ASP A 628 -14.03 0.83 -9.93
C ASP A 628 -15.12 1.91 -9.75
N LEU A 629 -15.03 3.03 -10.48
CA LEU A 629 -16.02 4.10 -10.41
C LEU A 629 -17.39 3.65 -10.93
N GLN A 630 -17.45 2.84 -11.99
CA GLN A 630 -18.71 2.30 -12.49
C GLN A 630 -19.35 1.31 -11.50
N GLU A 631 -18.54 0.59 -10.73
CA GLU A 631 -19.01 -0.29 -9.66
C GLU A 631 -19.52 0.51 -8.45
N ILE A 632 -18.73 1.47 -7.96
CA ILE A 632 -19.05 2.29 -6.79
C ILE A 632 -20.31 3.14 -7.05
N PHE A 633 -20.41 3.77 -8.23
CA PHE A 633 -21.52 4.64 -8.60
C PHE A 633 -22.46 3.93 -9.59
N SER A 634 -23.11 2.86 -9.12
CA SER A 634 -24.02 2.06 -9.95
C SER A 634 -25.03 2.95 -10.71
N GLY A 635 -24.91 3.00 -12.04
CA GLY A 635 -25.83 3.75 -12.90
C GLY A 635 -25.24 4.98 -13.60
N ILE A 636 -23.99 5.37 -13.32
CA ILE A 636 -23.29 6.33 -14.18
C ILE A 636 -22.85 5.67 -15.49
N SER A 637 -22.84 6.45 -16.56
CA SER A 637 -22.32 6.03 -17.86
C SER A 637 -20.79 5.93 -17.86
N SER A 638 -20.23 5.25 -18.85
CA SER A 638 -18.77 5.16 -19.04
C SER A 638 -18.14 6.55 -19.21
N ASP A 639 -18.77 7.42 -20.00
CA ASP A 639 -18.30 8.80 -20.22
C ASP A 639 -18.34 9.62 -18.93
N GLU A 640 -19.38 9.46 -18.10
CA GLU A 640 -19.45 10.10 -16.79
C GLU A 640 -18.32 9.62 -15.87
N ALA A 641 -18.07 8.30 -15.81
CA ALA A 641 -16.96 7.74 -15.04
C ALA A 641 -15.59 8.26 -15.50
N TRP A 642 -15.37 8.38 -16.82
CA TRP A 642 -14.15 9.01 -17.36
C TRP A 642 -14.04 10.48 -16.98
N SER A 643 -15.14 11.23 -17.07
CA SER A 643 -15.17 12.65 -16.69
C SER A 643 -14.97 12.88 -15.19
N MET A 644 -15.28 11.90 -14.34
CA MET A 644 -14.98 11.91 -12.91
C MET A 644 -13.53 11.51 -12.61
N LEU A 645 -12.84 10.83 -13.52
CA LEU A 645 -11.49 10.36 -13.26
C LEU A 645 -10.47 11.48 -13.42
N GLY A 646 -9.42 11.45 -12.58
CA GLY A 646 -8.21 12.23 -12.76
C GLY A 646 -6.95 11.36 -12.79
N VAL A 647 -5.91 11.78 -13.50
CA VAL A 647 -4.58 11.12 -13.45
C VAL A 647 -3.48 12.11 -13.10
N THR A 648 -2.61 11.71 -12.16
CA THR A 648 -1.46 12.52 -11.71
C THR A 648 -0.18 11.69 -11.72
N PRO A 649 0.59 11.69 -12.82
CA PRO A 649 1.94 11.12 -12.83
C PRO A 649 2.93 11.99 -12.03
N MET A 650 4.04 11.39 -11.60
CA MET A 650 5.21 12.13 -11.13
C MET A 650 6.17 12.24 -12.31
N ILE A 651 6.37 13.46 -12.83
CA ILE A 651 7.18 13.67 -14.05
C ILE A 651 8.66 13.32 -13.82
N GLY A 652 9.30 12.71 -14.81
CA GLY A 652 10.67 12.21 -14.68
C GLY A 652 10.85 11.15 -13.60
N GLU A 653 11.98 11.18 -12.91
CA GLU A 653 12.40 10.18 -11.92
C GLU A 653 11.46 10.14 -10.71
N ASN A 654 11.00 8.94 -10.36
CA ASN A 654 10.09 8.68 -9.25
C ASN A 654 10.84 8.27 -7.97
N ASN A 655 10.24 8.51 -6.80
CA ASN A 655 10.83 8.19 -5.50
C ASN A 655 11.05 6.68 -5.31
N SER A 656 10.10 5.87 -5.76
CA SER A 656 10.16 4.40 -5.65
C SER A 656 10.88 3.74 -6.83
N GLY A 657 11.55 4.51 -7.69
CA GLY A 657 12.22 4.04 -8.90
C GLY A 657 11.33 4.09 -10.14
N GLY A 658 12.01 4.05 -11.29
CA GLY A 658 11.42 4.27 -12.61
C GLY A 658 11.23 5.76 -12.93
N ALA A 659 10.92 6.05 -14.19
CA ALA A 659 10.74 7.43 -14.65
C ALA A 659 9.60 7.58 -15.67
N HIS A 660 8.82 8.64 -15.50
CA HIS A 660 7.79 9.07 -16.46
C HIS A 660 8.42 10.04 -17.46
N HIS A 661 8.70 9.59 -18.68
CA HIS A 661 9.42 10.36 -19.69
C HIS A 661 8.48 11.25 -20.52
N LEU A 662 9.06 12.13 -21.34
CA LEU A 662 8.29 13.00 -22.25
C LEU A 662 7.42 12.20 -23.24
N ASP A 663 7.94 11.08 -23.75
CA ASP A 663 7.17 10.19 -24.65
C ASP A 663 5.98 9.57 -23.90
N ASP A 664 6.16 9.21 -22.61
CA ASP A 664 5.07 8.73 -21.77
C ASP A 664 4.00 9.81 -21.58
N ALA A 665 4.41 11.05 -21.28
CA ALA A 665 3.50 12.17 -21.11
C ALA A 665 2.70 12.47 -22.39
N GLN A 666 3.32 12.35 -23.56
CA GLN A 666 2.64 12.57 -24.83
C GLN A 666 1.55 11.51 -25.08
N GLU A 667 1.83 10.25 -24.76
CA GLU A 667 0.85 9.17 -24.83
C GLU A 667 -0.29 9.35 -23.82
N VAL A 668 0.04 9.75 -22.58
CA VAL A 668 -0.96 9.99 -21.53
C VAL A 668 -1.85 11.18 -21.88
N ALA A 669 -1.29 12.29 -22.37
CA ALA A 669 -2.06 13.45 -22.80
C ALA A 669 -3.06 13.08 -23.92
N THR A 670 -2.61 12.28 -24.90
CA THR A 670 -3.47 11.77 -25.97
C THR A 670 -4.58 10.88 -25.42
N PHE A 671 -4.24 9.97 -24.50
CA PHE A 671 -5.21 9.09 -23.84
C PHE A 671 -6.26 9.87 -23.04
N VAL A 672 -5.84 10.88 -22.27
CA VAL A 672 -6.72 11.79 -21.52
C VAL A 672 -7.74 12.46 -22.44
N GLN A 673 -7.29 13.04 -23.56
CA GLN A 673 -8.17 13.66 -24.56
C GLN A 673 -9.13 12.65 -25.18
N ASN A 674 -8.64 11.47 -25.56
CA ASN A 674 -9.44 10.47 -26.25
C ASN A 674 -10.53 9.89 -25.36
N LYS A 675 -10.22 9.64 -24.07
CA LYS A 675 -11.20 9.11 -23.10
C LYS A 675 -12.08 10.21 -22.49
N GLY A 676 -11.72 11.48 -22.62
CA GLY A 676 -12.44 12.58 -21.96
C GLY A 676 -12.25 12.55 -20.44
N ILE A 677 -11.03 12.25 -19.99
CA ILE A 677 -10.67 12.24 -18.56
C ILE A 677 -10.82 13.65 -18.00
N GLY A 678 -11.51 13.80 -16.87
CA GLY A 678 -11.88 15.11 -16.34
C GLY A 678 -10.70 15.97 -15.86
N LEU A 679 -9.72 15.34 -15.23
CA LEU A 679 -8.54 16.01 -14.68
C LEU A 679 -7.25 15.31 -15.12
N VAL A 680 -6.26 16.08 -15.54
CA VAL A 680 -4.87 15.64 -15.56
C VAL A 680 -4.02 16.61 -14.77
N SER A 681 -3.07 16.07 -14.03
CA SER A 681 -2.11 16.85 -13.26
C SER A 681 -0.76 16.16 -13.32
N PHE A 682 0.24 16.72 -12.65
CA PHE A 682 1.44 15.99 -12.31
C PHE A 682 2.10 16.56 -11.06
N TRP A 683 2.96 15.74 -10.45
CA TRP A 683 3.87 16.16 -9.40
C TRP A 683 5.27 16.43 -9.98
N SER A 684 5.76 17.67 -10.07
CA SER A 684 5.11 18.97 -9.78
C SER A 684 5.71 20.05 -10.69
N ILE A 685 5.11 21.25 -10.76
CA ILE A 685 5.52 22.31 -11.70
C ILE A 685 6.99 22.74 -11.51
N ASP A 686 7.48 22.79 -10.28
CA ASP A 686 8.88 23.10 -9.99
C ASP A 686 9.85 22.02 -10.45
N ARG A 687 9.35 20.80 -10.72
CA ARG A 687 10.14 19.71 -11.27
C ARG A 687 10.24 19.76 -12.79
N ASP A 688 9.46 20.60 -13.46
CA ASP A 688 9.38 20.62 -14.92
C ASP A 688 10.57 21.37 -15.57
N ASN A 689 11.78 20.86 -15.31
CA ASN A 689 13.01 21.32 -15.93
C ASN A 689 14.11 20.23 -15.86
N GLY A 690 15.06 20.32 -16.79
CA GLY A 690 16.20 19.40 -16.93
C GLY A 690 17.47 19.86 -16.22
N SER A 691 17.38 20.68 -15.17
CA SER A 691 18.55 21.37 -14.59
C SER A 691 19.49 20.45 -13.79
N CYS A 692 19.04 19.25 -13.41
CA CYS A 692 19.84 18.29 -12.64
C CYS A 692 20.33 17.10 -13.49
N SER A 693 21.20 16.29 -12.89
CA SER A 693 21.70 15.07 -13.53
C SER A 693 20.59 14.07 -13.81
N THR A 694 20.67 13.37 -14.94
CA THR A 694 19.76 12.26 -15.25
C THR A 694 19.78 11.20 -14.14
N GLY A 695 18.62 10.68 -13.75
CA GLY A 695 18.49 9.73 -12.63
C GLY A 695 18.34 10.38 -11.25
N THR A 696 18.22 11.71 -11.18
CA THR A 696 18.10 12.43 -9.90
C THR A 696 16.63 12.63 -9.50
N VAL A 697 16.23 12.04 -8.38
CA VAL A 697 14.97 12.39 -7.71
C VAL A 697 15.15 13.72 -6.98
N SER A 698 14.35 14.73 -7.31
CA SER A 698 14.44 16.08 -6.75
C SER A 698 13.08 16.75 -6.72
N ALA A 699 12.89 17.69 -5.79
CA ALA A 699 11.72 18.57 -5.75
C ALA A 699 11.78 19.73 -6.77
N THR A 700 12.94 19.98 -7.38
CA THR A 700 13.16 21.18 -8.22
C THR A 700 13.61 20.86 -9.66
N CYS A 701 13.58 19.59 -10.04
CA CYS A 701 13.86 19.13 -11.40
C CYS A 701 13.35 17.70 -11.56
N SER A 702 13.15 17.27 -12.80
CA SER A 702 12.54 15.97 -13.11
C SER A 702 13.55 14.83 -13.10
N GLY A 703 14.84 15.12 -13.22
CA GLY A 703 15.86 14.08 -13.34
C GLY A 703 15.89 13.40 -14.71
N VAL A 704 15.17 13.93 -15.70
CA VAL A 704 15.25 13.49 -17.11
C VAL A 704 15.75 14.62 -18.01
N GLN A 705 16.19 14.27 -19.22
CA GLN A 705 16.61 15.28 -20.18
C GLN A 705 15.38 15.94 -20.80
N GLN A 706 15.22 17.24 -20.56
CA GLN A 706 14.12 18.05 -21.08
C GLN A 706 14.52 19.54 -21.11
N SER A 707 13.69 20.35 -21.76
CA SER A 707 13.66 21.80 -21.63
C SER A 707 12.80 22.22 -20.44
N ASP A 708 12.92 23.47 -20.02
CA ASP A 708 12.03 24.04 -18.99
C ASP A 708 10.59 24.05 -19.50
N TYR A 709 9.65 23.61 -18.65
CA TYR A 709 8.21 23.54 -18.91
C TYR A 709 7.78 22.59 -20.05
N GLU A 710 8.62 21.62 -20.43
CA GLU A 710 8.34 20.72 -21.55
C GLU A 710 7.18 19.74 -21.23
N PHE A 711 7.06 19.24 -20.00
CA PHE A 711 5.91 18.42 -19.60
C PHE A 711 4.62 19.24 -19.56
N SER A 712 4.67 20.46 -19.03
CA SER A 712 3.53 21.39 -19.03
C SER A 712 3.06 21.67 -20.45
N GLY A 713 3.98 21.90 -21.38
CA GLY A 713 3.66 22.09 -22.79
C GLY A 713 2.87 20.92 -23.40
N ILE A 714 3.24 19.68 -23.05
CA ILE A 714 2.54 18.47 -23.51
C ILE A 714 1.14 18.39 -22.89
N TYR A 715 1.02 18.57 -21.58
CA TYR A 715 -0.28 18.43 -20.90
C TYR A 715 -1.23 19.61 -21.14
N ASN A 716 -0.73 20.80 -21.50
CA ASN A 716 -1.60 21.92 -21.91
C ASN A 716 -2.39 21.61 -23.19
N ASP A 717 -1.91 20.72 -24.05
CA ASP A 717 -2.64 20.33 -25.26
C ASP A 717 -3.96 19.58 -24.95
N VAL A 718 -4.18 19.10 -23.71
CA VAL A 718 -5.42 18.41 -23.30
C VAL A 718 -6.63 19.33 -23.08
N GLN A 719 -6.40 20.64 -22.91
CA GLN A 719 -7.42 21.61 -22.49
C GLN A 719 -8.33 22.08 -23.64
#